data_AF-A0AAJ3UI12-F1
#
_entry.id   AF-A0AAJ3UI12-F1
#
_cell.length_a   1.000
_cell.length_b   1.000
_cell.length_c   1.000
_cell.angle_alpha   90.00
_cell.angle_beta   90.00
_cell.angle_gamma   90.00
#
_symmetry.space_group_name_H-M   'P 1'
#
loop_
_entity.id
_entity.type
_entity.pdbx_description
1 polymer ?
#
loop_
_entity_poly.entity_id
_entity_poly.type
_entity_poly.pdbx_seq_one_letter_code
_entity_poly.pdbx_strand_id
1 'polypeptide(L)'
;MFSGFQARDWLLANDPALSRLRMALRVTLTIVFSFLVLLAIDMFILPLPTAAFGLGIVLSIEGGVAVRDKGNSRQLVTRLFGCVVSLAVVGVAAGLEDRRFLSDLVFLAVIALASAGRVFGPRGFAIGMFAFTSYFMGAYFRPPLAELPEVTIGPVVSVLVGHLVRTVLLPDDWRRDLLRALESVRGRINQILFKLAAIAGGGEIGEADRQELRQLEDRLKEVVLMAETFIPRPPAGVFDGAADPAAELAIRLFDAHLAAESAIVLSFQSPPPFALVHAVIEADAAELARFEGMVEGIQDQPQGETVRALLWLGEARQQLTQAIGEGQASGFSEIDAVSDTAPSPSIDVSLANPLLRAALQITIASAIAMSFGLLLSRERWFWAVLASFLVFTNTNSRGDTAMRALSRSLGTVFGIAIGLVLATLISGKPDIAIPVAAVCIFLAFYFLQVSYATMTFFISIVLCLVYGMTGVLTLDLLKLRIGETMIGAAAGTAVAFIVFPTRTRGALDSALARWFQALRDLLGALGEGKSSFELMALSQKIDACYRDVTVAARPLGSSWSVVTRPGQIRQTLAIFLSCTYWARILAKSYEAPAAAGTLNRLIAVDLALIDEAAPRGSSCFLIKRKASRTTGRHLPLSREGARLGLEMIGSALERLYPQADVLPFAAGEAIARSKQG
;
A
#
# COMPACT_ATOMS: atom_id res chain seq x y z
N MET A 1 6.65 2.39 36.36
CA MET A 1 6.14 1.14 35.75
C MET A 1 5.22 1.49 34.57
N PHE A 2 5.78 2.11 33.52
CA PHE A 2 5.06 2.52 32.30
C PHE A 2 5.64 1.74 31.12
N SER A 3 4.84 0.89 30.45
CA SER A 3 5.25 0.24 29.19
C SER A 3 4.10 -0.54 28.53
N GLY A 4 3.53 -1.52 29.23
CA GLY A 4 2.71 -2.60 28.65
C GLY A 4 1.55 -2.15 27.75
N PHE A 5 0.56 -1.46 28.32
CA PHE A 5 -0.62 -0.99 27.57
C PHE A 5 -0.23 0.04 26.49
N GLN A 6 0.43 1.13 26.86
CA GLN A 6 0.79 2.20 25.91
C GLN A 6 1.61 1.69 24.70
N ALA A 7 2.54 0.75 24.89
CA ALA A 7 3.28 0.16 23.78
C ALA A 7 2.40 -0.74 22.90
N ARG A 8 1.51 -1.56 23.48
CA ARG A 8 0.54 -2.38 22.75
C ARG A 8 -0.44 -1.51 21.96
N ASP A 9 -0.96 -0.44 22.57
CA ASP A 9 -1.96 0.44 21.97
C ASP A 9 -1.34 1.29 20.86
N TRP A 10 -0.10 1.77 21.04
CA TRP A 10 0.67 2.43 19.98
C TRP A 10 0.96 1.48 18.82
N LEU A 11 1.33 0.23 19.10
CA LEU A 11 1.60 -0.81 18.10
C LEU A 11 0.33 -1.16 17.30
N LEU A 12 -0.81 -1.33 17.98
CA LEU A 12 -2.11 -1.61 17.35
C LEU A 12 -2.73 -0.39 16.66
N ALA A 13 -2.27 0.83 16.95
CA ALA A 13 -2.59 2.02 16.14
C ALA A 13 -1.73 2.08 14.88
N ASN A 14 -0.41 1.85 14.99
CA ASN A 14 0.51 2.01 13.86
C ASN A 14 0.52 0.81 12.90
N ASP A 15 0.24 -0.41 13.38
CA ASP A 15 0.20 -1.66 12.61
C ASP A 15 -0.91 -2.61 13.10
N PRO A 16 -2.21 -2.28 12.90
CA PRO A 16 -3.34 -2.99 13.53
C PRO A 16 -3.34 -4.53 13.41
N ALA A 17 -3.08 -5.08 12.22
CA ALA A 17 -3.00 -6.53 12.00
C ALA A 17 -1.59 -7.12 12.28
N LEU A 18 -0.65 -6.33 12.81
CA LEU A 18 0.73 -6.73 13.12
C LEU A 18 1.50 -7.33 11.92
N SER A 19 1.22 -6.87 10.69
CA SER A 19 1.80 -7.43 9.46
C SER A 19 3.20 -6.88 9.17
N ARG A 20 3.47 -5.60 9.42
CA ARG A 20 4.83 -5.04 9.39
C ARG A 20 5.68 -5.62 10.51
N LEU A 21 5.11 -5.77 11.72
CA LEU A 21 5.77 -6.44 12.85
C LEU A 21 6.21 -7.86 12.48
N ARG A 22 5.31 -8.70 11.97
CA ARG A 22 5.62 -10.11 11.65
C ARG A 22 6.52 -10.25 10.44
N MET A 23 6.40 -9.38 9.43
CA MET A 23 7.32 -9.37 8.29
C MET A 23 8.75 -9.03 8.75
N ALA A 24 8.91 -7.99 9.57
CA ALA A 24 10.20 -7.60 10.14
C ALA A 24 10.80 -8.69 11.03
N LEU A 25 10.01 -9.26 11.94
CA LEU A 25 10.45 -10.31 12.85
C LEU A 25 10.82 -11.59 12.09
N ARG A 26 10.05 -11.98 11.06
CA ARG A 26 10.35 -13.14 10.21
C ARG A 26 11.67 -12.97 9.45
N VAL A 27 11.92 -11.80 8.85
CA VAL A 27 13.20 -11.53 8.17
C VAL A 27 14.36 -11.55 9.17
N THR A 28 14.22 -10.89 10.32
CA THR A 28 15.26 -10.85 11.37
C THR A 28 15.59 -12.24 11.90
N LEU A 29 14.58 -13.03 12.26
CA LEU A 29 14.77 -14.40 12.75
C LEU A 29 15.35 -15.32 11.67
N THR A 30 14.99 -15.14 10.40
CA THR A 30 15.60 -15.90 9.29
C THR A 30 17.09 -15.59 9.18
N ILE A 31 17.49 -14.31 9.25
CA ILE A 31 18.91 -13.91 9.22
C ILE A 31 19.66 -14.46 10.43
N VAL A 32 19.11 -14.27 11.64
CA VAL A 32 19.75 -14.69 12.90
C VAL A 32 19.93 -16.21 12.95
N PHE A 33 18.89 -16.99 12.65
CA PHE A 33 19.00 -18.44 12.65
C PHE A 33 19.87 -18.97 11.51
N SER A 34 19.86 -18.36 10.32
CA SER A 34 20.76 -18.75 9.24
C SER A 34 22.22 -18.49 9.61
N PHE A 35 22.51 -17.34 10.23
CA PHE A 35 23.85 -17.03 10.74
C PHE A 35 24.29 -18.00 11.84
N LEU A 36 23.42 -18.32 12.81
CA LEU A 36 23.72 -19.28 13.88
C LEU A 36 23.93 -20.71 13.37
N VAL A 37 23.16 -21.15 12.36
CA VAL A 37 23.35 -22.46 11.72
C VAL A 37 24.66 -22.50 10.95
N LEU A 38 25.00 -21.46 10.18
CA LEU A 38 26.28 -21.38 9.47
C LEU A 38 27.46 -21.33 10.46
N LEU A 39 27.36 -20.58 11.56
CA LEU A 39 28.36 -20.54 12.61
C LEU A 39 28.54 -21.90 13.30
N ALA A 40 27.46 -22.67 13.50
CA ALA A 40 27.55 -24.02 14.03
C ALA A 40 28.22 -25.00 13.04
N ILE A 41 27.98 -24.86 11.74
CA ILE A 41 28.66 -25.66 10.70
C ILE A 41 30.16 -25.33 10.68
N ASP A 42 30.50 -24.03 10.70
CA ASP A 42 31.87 -23.51 10.76
C ASP A 42 32.66 -23.99 11.99
N MET A 43 32.03 -23.97 13.17
CA MET A 43 32.66 -24.37 14.43
C MET A 43 32.76 -25.88 14.65
N PHE A 44 31.85 -26.70 14.09
CA PHE A 44 31.71 -28.12 14.47
C PHE A 44 31.78 -29.12 13.31
N ILE A 45 31.78 -28.68 12.04
CA ILE A 45 31.71 -29.57 10.87
C ILE A 45 32.85 -29.30 9.89
N LEU A 46 32.91 -28.10 9.31
CA LEU A 46 33.94 -27.69 8.35
C LEU A 46 34.02 -26.15 8.28
N PRO A 47 35.22 -25.55 8.11
CA PRO A 47 35.37 -24.11 8.06
C PRO A 47 34.69 -23.52 6.82
N LEU A 48 33.87 -22.48 7.00
CA LEU A 48 33.07 -21.88 5.93
C LEU A 48 33.72 -20.59 5.38
N PRO A 49 33.79 -20.42 4.05
CA PRO A 49 34.28 -19.19 3.46
C PRO A 49 33.31 -18.03 3.74
N THR A 50 33.85 -16.82 3.86
CA THR A 50 33.05 -15.61 4.19
C THR A 50 31.91 -15.34 3.18
N ALA A 51 32.06 -15.80 1.94
CA ALA A 51 31.02 -15.80 0.91
C ALA A 51 29.76 -16.60 1.30
N ALA A 52 29.90 -17.74 2.02
CA ALA A 52 28.78 -18.55 2.49
C ALA A 52 27.91 -17.77 3.49
N PHE A 53 28.55 -17.15 4.49
CA PHE A 53 27.87 -16.26 5.46
C PHE A 53 27.21 -15.07 4.76
N GLY A 54 27.92 -14.42 3.83
CA GLY A 54 27.41 -13.30 3.07
C GLY A 54 26.12 -13.66 2.29
N LEU A 55 26.19 -14.71 1.46
CA LEU A 55 25.04 -15.20 0.70
C LEU A 55 23.90 -15.66 1.62
N GLY A 56 24.21 -16.37 2.71
CA GLY A 56 23.21 -16.81 3.68
C GLY A 56 22.40 -15.65 4.29
N ILE A 57 23.08 -14.56 4.68
CA ILE A 57 22.44 -13.34 5.19
C ILE A 57 21.62 -12.64 4.10
N VAL A 58 22.18 -12.47 2.89
CA VAL A 58 21.50 -11.78 1.79
C VAL A 58 20.26 -12.53 1.31
N LEU A 59 20.34 -13.84 1.13
CA LEU A 59 19.21 -14.64 0.65
C LEU A 59 18.14 -14.87 1.73
N SER A 60 18.51 -14.76 3.02
CA SER A 60 17.54 -14.61 4.11
C SER A 60 16.67 -13.36 3.96
N ILE A 61 17.25 -12.25 3.48
CA ILE A 61 16.52 -11.00 3.20
C ILE A 61 15.63 -11.16 1.96
N GLU A 62 16.19 -11.59 0.83
CA GLU A 62 15.45 -11.72 -0.44
C GLU A 62 14.33 -12.77 -0.34
N GLY A 63 14.58 -13.90 0.33
CA GLY A 63 13.60 -14.95 0.61
C GLY A 63 12.42 -14.51 1.49
N GLY A 64 12.60 -13.43 2.26
CA GLY A 64 11.56 -12.78 3.03
C GLY A 64 10.80 -11.67 2.26
N VAL A 65 11.54 -10.80 1.55
CA VAL A 65 11.05 -9.53 0.99
C VAL A 65 10.67 -9.59 -0.49
N ALA A 66 11.41 -10.36 -1.29
CA ALA A 66 11.22 -10.46 -2.74
C ALA A 66 10.24 -11.59 -3.12
N VAL A 67 10.28 -12.71 -2.39
CA VAL A 67 9.34 -13.84 -2.59
C VAL A 67 7.94 -13.48 -2.09
N ARG A 68 7.02 -13.27 -3.03
CA ARG A 68 5.65 -12.77 -2.81
C ARG A 68 4.55 -13.64 -3.44
N ASP A 69 4.83 -14.90 -3.75
CA ASP A 69 3.83 -15.82 -4.27
C ASP A 69 2.71 -16.10 -3.25
N LYS A 70 1.46 -16.25 -3.72
CA LYS A 70 0.35 -16.78 -2.90
C LYS A 70 0.63 -18.25 -2.55
N GLY A 71 0.54 -18.60 -1.26
CA GLY A 71 0.63 -19.99 -0.77
C GLY A 71 2.05 -20.52 -0.53
N ASN A 72 2.24 -21.24 0.58
CA ASN A 72 3.54 -21.71 1.07
C ASN A 72 4.32 -22.55 0.05
N SER A 73 3.66 -23.48 -0.64
CA SER A 73 4.32 -24.37 -1.62
C SER A 73 4.85 -23.59 -2.84
N ARG A 74 4.09 -22.60 -3.35
CA ARG A 74 4.55 -21.77 -4.48
C ARG A 74 5.74 -20.91 -4.10
N GLN A 75 5.76 -20.37 -2.87
CA GLN A 75 6.91 -19.62 -2.34
C GLN A 75 8.13 -20.52 -2.11
N LEU A 76 7.97 -21.75 -1.63
CA LEU A 76 9.07 -22.71 -1.47
C LEU A 76 9.72 -23.01 -2.83
N VAL A 77 8.90 -23.33 -3.84
CA VAL A 77 9.36 -23.53 -5.23
C VAL A 77 10.13 -22.30 -5.75
N THR A 78 9.62 -21.08 -5.53
CA THR A 78 10.33 -19.84 -5.90
C THR A 78 11.66 -19.68 -5.15
N ARG A 79 11.75 -20.02 -3.86
CA ARG A 79 13.01 -19.99 -3.10
C ARG A 79 14.02 -21.02 -3.59
N LEU A 80 13.58 -22.22 -3.94
CA LEU A 80 14.44 -23.28 -4.49
C LEU A 80 14.98 -22.89 -5.87
N PHE A 81 14.14 -22.36 -6.77
CA PHE A 81 14.61 -21.81 -8.06
C PHE A 81 15.56 -20.62 -7.84
N GLY A 82 15.25 -19.71 -6.91
CA GLY A 82 16.15 -18.62 -6.53
C GLY A 82 17.51 -19.12 -6.04
N CYS A 83 17.55 -20.21 -5.26
CA CYS A 83 18.78 -20.85 -4.81
C CYS A 83 19.58 -21.44 -5.98
N VAL A 84 18.95 -22.22 -6.87
CA VAL A 84 19.62 -22.80 -8.04
C VAL A 84 20.21 -21.71 -8.94
N VAL A 85 19.44 -20.64 -9.20
CA VAL A 85 19.92 -19.49 -9.97
C VAL A 85 21.04 -18.74 -9.23
N SER A 86 20.95 -18.58 -7.91
CA SER A 86 22.00 -17.99 -7.07
C SER A 86 23.33 -18.73 -7.22
N LEU A 87 23.32 -20.06 -7.09
CA LEU A 87 24.53 -20.88 -7.24
C LEU A 87 25.11 -20.78 -8.65
N ALA A 88 24.26 -20.80 -9.68
CA ALA A 88 24.69 -20.65 -11.07
C ALA A 88 25.37 -19.29 -11.33
N VAL A 89 24.79 -18.18 -10.87
CA VAL A 89 25.39 -16.84 -11.08
C VAL A 89 26.64 -16.61 -10.23
N VAL A 90 26.75 -17.21 -9.05
CA VAL A 90 27.97 -17.16 -8.22
C VAL A 90 29.10 -17.95 -8.88
N GLY A 91 28.82 -19.16 -9.41
CA GLY A 91 29.79 -19.95 -10.16
C GLY A 91 30.28 -19.24 -11.44
N VAL A 92 29.37 -18.57 -12.15
CA VAL A 92 29.75 -17.72 -13.31
C VAL A 92 30.60 -16.51 -12.88
N ALA A 93 30.24 -15.82 -11.79
CA ALA A 93 31.01 -14.68 -11.30
C ALA A 93 32.43 -15.07 -10.88
N ALA A 94 32.60 -16.21 -10.19
CA ALA A 94 33.89 -16.78 -9.82
C ALA A 94 34.71 -17.21 -11.05
N GLY A 95 34.10 -17.95 -11.98
CA GLY A 95 34.75 -18.40 -13.23
C GLY A 95 35.11 -17.28 -14.22
N LEU A 96 34.70 -16.04 -13.94
CA LEU A 96 35.01 -14.85 -14.73
C LEU A 96 35.95 -13.85 -14.01
N GLU A 97 36.51 -14.19 -12.84
CA GLU A 97 37.40 -13.29 -12.09
C GLU A 97 38.61 -12.82 -12.93
N ASP A 98 39.34 -13.75 -13.55
CA ASP A 98 40.48 -13.46 -14.44
C ASP A 98 40.11 -12.54 -15.62
N ARG A 99 38.85 -12.56 -16.04
CA ARG A 99 38.32 -11.80 -17.17
C ARG A 99 37.38 -10.71 -16.71
N ARG A 100 37.81 -9.91 -15.75
CA ARG A 100 37.00 -8.87 -15.10
C ARG A 100 36.07 -8.06 -16.02
N PHE A 101 36.55 -7.54 -17.16
CA PHE A 101 35.69 -6.80 -18.10
C PHE A 101 34.52 -7.63 -18.66
N LEU A 102 34.71 -8.94 -18.83
CA LEU A 102 33.65 -9.88 -19.19
C LEU A 102 32.72 -10.14 -18.01
N SER A 103 33.23 -10.21 -16.78
CA SER A 103 32.40 -10.29 -15.56
C SER A 103 31.51 -9.05 -15.39
N ASP A 104 32.05 -7.85 -15.61
CA ASP A 104 31.32 -6.58 -15.54
C ASP A 104 30.21 -6.51 -16.63
N LEU A 105 30.49 -7.01 -17.86
CA LEU A 105 29.48 -7.14 -18.93
C LEU A 105 28.40 -8.20 -18.62
N VAL A 106 28.79 -9.36 -18.08
CA VAL A 106 27.85 -10.41 -17.68
C VAL A 106 26.97 -9.96 -16.52
N PHE A 107 27.48 -9.13 -15.60
CA PHE A 107 26.65 -8.54 -14.55
C PHE A 107 25.56 -7.61 -15.12
N LEU A 108 25.88 -6.82 -16.16
CA LEU A 108 24.86 -6.02 -16.86
C LEU A 108 23.82 -6.91 -17.56
N ALA A 109 24.22 -8.04 -18.14
CA ALA A 109 23.29 -9.02 -18.71
C ALA A 109 22.39 -9.66 -17.63
N VAL A 110 22.94 -10.00 -16.46
CA VAL A 110 22.17 -10.48 -15.29
C VAL A 110 21.20 -9.40 -14.80
N ILE A 111 21.61 -8.13 -14.74
CA ILE A 111 20.74 -7.00 -14.38
C ILE A 111 19.59 -6.84 -15.39
N ALA A 112 19.86 -6.95 -16.68
CA ALA A 112 18.85 -6.88 -17.73
C ALA A 112 17.84 -8.04 -17.62
N LEU A 113 18.32 -9.28 -17.49
CA LEU A 113 17.48 -10.47 -17.34
C LEU A 113 16.68 -10.45 -16.04
N ALA A 114 17.29 -10.07 -14.91
CA ALA A 114 16.62 -9.93 -13.62
C ALA A 114 15.51 -8.85 -13.63
N SER A 115 15.72 -7.77 -14.39
CA SER A 115 14.75 -6.69 -14.50
C SER A 115 13.64 -7.01 -15.50
N ALA A 116 13.96 -7.67 -16.61
CA ALA A 116 12.99 -8.17 -17.59
C ALA A 116 12.16 -9.33 -17.03
N GLY A 117 12.74 -10.16 -16.16
CA GLY A 117 12.05 -11.26 -15.48
C GLY A 117 10.82 -10.84 -14.68
N ARG A 118 10.68 -9.54 -14.36
CA ARG A 118 9.48 -8.95 -13.74
C ARG A 118 8.20 -9.14 -14.56
N VAL A 119 8.30 -9.39 -15.87
CA VAL A 119 7.14 -9.73 -16.72
C VAL A 119 6.51 -11.07 -16.30
N PHE A 120 7.27 -12.01 -15.75
CA PHE A 120 6.77 -13.27 -15.18
C PHE A 120 6.25 -13.11 -13.72
N GLY A 121 5.78 -11.90 -13.36
CA GLY A 121 5.11 -11.63 -12.09
C GLY A 121 5.98 -11.80 -10.83
N PRO A 122 5.38 -12.13 -9.67
CA PRO A 122 6.08 -12.21 -8.38
C PRO A 122 7.28 -13.16 -8.36
N ARG A 123 7.13 -14.36 -8.95
CA ARG A 123 8.21 -15.34 -9.08
C ARG A 123 9.38 -14.81 -9.92
N GLY A 124 9.08 -14.21 -11.06
CA GLY A 124 10.10 -13.64 -11.95
C GLY A 124 10.86 -12.47 -11.32
N PHE A 125 10.15 -11.59 -10.59
CA PHE A 125 10.79 -10.56 -9.76
C PHE A 125 11.70 -11.17 -8.68
N ALA A 126 11.23 -12.19 -7.96
CA ALA A 126 11.99 -12.82 -6.88
C ALA A 126 13.26 -13.51 -7.41
N ILE A 127 13.15 -14.34 -8.47
CA ILE A 127 14.31 -15.00 -9.08
C ILE A 127 15.29 -13.96 -9.65
N GLY A 128 14.80 -12.86 -10.22
CA GLY A 128 15.63 -11.75 -10.66
C GLY A 128 16.41 -11.08 -9.52
N MET A 129 15.77 -10.83 -8.37
CA MET A 129 16.46 -10.31 -7.18
C MET A 129 17.53 -11.29 -6.67
N PHE A 130 17.21 -12.58 -6.58
CA PHE A 130 18.19 -13.62 -6.20
C PHE A 130 19.38 -13.64 -7.17
N ALA A 131 19.16 -13.59 -8.49
CA ALA A 131 20.22 -13.56 -9.50
C ALA A 131 21.10 -12.31 -9.37
N PHE A 132 20.49 -11.12 -9.31
CA PHE A 132 21.20 -9.85 -9.18
C PHE A 132 22.07 -9.81 -7.92
N THR A 133 21.47 -10.03 -6.75
CA THR A 133 22.19 -9.88 -5.49
C THR A 133 23.19 -11.03 -5.27
N SER A 134 22.99 -12.22 -5.86
CA SER A 134 23.98 -13.31 -5.78
C SER A 134 25.18 -13.12 -6.69
N TYR A 135 25.01 -12.63 -7.93
CA TYR A 135 26.14 -12.29 -8.80
C TYR A 135 27.01 -11.21 -8.15
N PHE A 136 26.36 -10.18 -7.60
CA PHE A 136 27.00 -9.14 -6.79
C PHE A 136 27.86 -9.73 -5.66
N MET A 137 27.35 -10.70 -4.91
CA MET A 137 28.10 -11.33 -3.80
C MET A 137 29.25 -12.20 -4.31
N GLY A 138 29.08 -12.95 -5.41
CA GLY A 138 30.16 -13.69 -6.05
C GLY A 138 31.30 -12.77 -6.51
N ALA A 139 30.98 -11.69 -7.22
CA ALA A 139 31.96 -10.70 -7.68
C ALA A 139 32.59 -9.87 -6.54
N TYR A 140 31.90 -9.74 -5.39
CA TYR A 140 32.42 -9.05 -4.22
C TYR A 140 33.39 -9.90 -3.40
N PHE A 141 32.99 -11.12 -3.03
CA PHE A 141 33.81 -12.01 -2.20
C PHE A 141 34.88 -12.77 -2.98
N ARG A 142 34.64 -13.03 -4.27
CA ARG A 142 35.52 -13.80 -5.16
C ARG A 142 35.96 -15.15 -4.58
N PRO A 143 35.00 -16.04 -4.26
CA PRO A 143 35.34 -17.39 -3.82
C PRO A 143 36.03 -18.14 -4.96
N PRO A 144 37.18 -18.79 -4.72
CA PRO A 144 37.82 -19.62 -5.73
C PRO A 144 36.90 -20.79 -6.11
N LEU A 145 37.03 -21.30 -7.35
CA LEU A 145 36.16 -22.36 -7.86
C LEU A 145 36.14 -23.64 -7.01
N ALA A 146 37.20 -23.89 -6.23
CA ALA A 146 37.31 -25.01 -5.30
C ALA A 146 36.45 -24.86 -4.03
N GLU A 147 36.15 -23.64 -3.58
CA GLU A 147 35.32 -23.35 -2.39
C GLU A 147 33.82 -23.26 -2.71
N LEU A 148 33.43 -23.40 -3.98
CA LEU A 148 32.03 -23.33 -4.39
C LEU A 148 31.12 -24.34 -3.65
N PRO A 149 31.52 -25.59 -3.36
CA PRO A 149 30.71 -26.52 -2.55
C PRO A 149 30.35 -25.94 -1.18
N GLU A 150 31.31 -25.39 -0.45
CA GLU A 150 31.16 -24.78 0.87
C GLU A 150 30.34 -23.50 0.79
N VAL A 151 30.54 -22.70 -0.26
CA VAL A 151 29.71 -21.52 -0.56
C VAL A 151 28.24 -21.90 -0.77
N THR A 152 27.92 -23.08 -1.31
CA THR A 152 26.52 -23.50 -1.51
C THR A 152 25.73 -23.66 -0.21
N ILE A 153 26.40 -23.92 0.91
CA ILE A 153 25.78 -24.13 2.22
C ILE A 153 25.05 -22.87 2.68
N GLY A 154 25.58 -21.68 2.39
CA GLY A 154 24.96 -20.38 2.69
C GLY A 154 23.55 -20.23 2.12
N PRO A 155 23.39 -20.28 0.78
CA PRO A 155 22.08 -20.29 0.12
C PRO A 155 21.14 -21.40 0.61
N VAL A 156 21.62 -22.65 0.74
CA VAL A 156 20.78 -23.78 1.16
C VAL A 156 20.23 -23.57 2.57
N VAL A 157 21.07 -23.18 3.53
CA VAL A 157 20.64 -22.86 4.91
C VAL A 157 19.61 -21.73 4.90
N SER A 158 19.86 -20.65 4.14
CA SER A 158 18.93 -19.50 4.09
C SER A 158 17.53 -19.86 3.58
N VAL A 159 17.42 -20.80 2.63
CA VAL A 159 16.14 -21.25 2.10
C VAL A 159 15.43 -22.20 3.06
N LEU A 160 16.15 -23.13 3.68
CA LEU A 160 15.57 -24.07 4.65
C LEU A 160 15.10 -23.35 5.93
N VAL A 161 15.95 -22.48 6.50
CA VAL A 161 15.60 -21.64 7.66
C VAL A 161 14.48 -20.66 7.30
N GLY A 162 14.58 -19.99 6.15
CA GLY A 162 13.55 -19.03 5.69
C GLY A 162 12.20 -19.69 5.38
N HIS A 163 12.18 -20.97 5.03
CA HIS A 163 10.95 -21.75 4.96
C HIS A 163 10.44 -22.11 6.36
N LEU A 164 11.27 -22.68 7.22
CA LEU A 164 10.92 -23.11 8.58
C LEU A 164 10.36 -21.95 9.44
N VAL A 165 11.00 -20.78 9.41
CA VAL A 165 10.55 -19.58 10.14
C VAL A 165 9.21 -19.07 9.57
N ARG A 166 8.91 -19.30 8.29
CA ARG A 166 7.69 -18.84 7.62
C ARG A 166 6.53 -19.84 7.67
N THR A 167 6.78 -21.13 7.92
CA THR A 167 5.75 -22.16 8.05
C THR A 167 5.44 -22.55 9.50
N VAL A 168 6.46 -22.62 10.37
CA VAL A 168 6.30 -23.08 11.76
C VAL A 168 6.26 -21.91 12.73
N LEU A 169 7.30 -21.05 12.73
CA LEU A 169 7.48 -20.07 13.81
C LEU A 169 6.63 -18.80 13.65
N LEU A 170 6.54 -18.27 12.43
CA LEU A 170 5.71 -17.11 12.07
C LEU A 170 4.93 -17.39 10.77
N PRO A 171 3.89 -18.25 10.84
CA PRO A 171 3.05 -18.63 9.71
C PRO A 171 2.62 -17.44 8.83
N ASP A 172 2.78 -17.60 7.52
CA ASP A 172 2.38 -16.62 6.51
C ASP A 172 1.01 -16.96 5.95
N ASP A 173 -0.03 -16.32 6.50
CA ASP A 173 -1.41 -16.66 6.22
C ASP A 173 -2.26 -15.38 6.12
N TRP A 174 -2.55 -14.98 4.88
CA TRP A 174 -3.35 -13.78 4.59
C TRP A 174 -4.77 -13.87 5.16
N ARG A 175 -5.30 -15.08 5.34
CA ARG A 175 -6.66 -15.34 5.85
C ARG A 175 -6.75 -14.92 7.32
N ARG A 176 -5.72 -15.24 8.13
CA ARG A 176 -5.60 -14.80 9.54
C ARG A 176 -5.41 -13.30 9.67
N ASP A 177 -4.70 -12.68 8.73
CA ASP A 177 -4.44 -11.24 8.72
C ASP A 177 -5.71 -10.46 8.37
N LEU A 178 -6.46 -10.94 7.39
CA LEU A 178 -7.78 -10.43 7.03
C LEU A 178 -8.77 -10.59 8.18
N LEU A 179 -8.89 -11.78 8.80
CA LEU A 179 -9.76 -12.00 9.96
C LEU A 179 -9.48 -10.99 11.09
N ARG A 180 -8.21 -10.79 11.46
CA ARG A 180 -7.82 -9.80 12.49
C ARG A 180 -8.16 -8.37 12.08
N ALA A 181 -8.01 -8.04 10.80
CA ALA A 181 -8.36 -6.72 10.30
C ALA A 181 -9.88 -6.49 10.36
N LEU A 182 -10.70 -7.44 9.93
CA LEU A 182 -12.17 -7.39 10.02
C LEU A 182 -12.66 -7.34 11.47
N GLU A 183 -12.08 -8.16 12.36
CA GLU A 183 -12.34 -8.10 13.81
C GLU A 183 -12.00 -6.73 14.40
N SER A 184 -10.90 -6.11 13.95
CA SER A 184 -10.52 -4.76 14.33
C SER A 184 -11.48 -3.70 13.76
N VAL A 185 -11.99 -3.84 12.53
CA VAL A 185 -13.03 -2.94 11.96
C VAL A 185 -14.30 -3.00 12.82
N ARG A 186 -14.80 -4.22 13.10
CA ARG A 186 -15.94 -4.44 14.01
C ARG A 186 -15.69 -3.84 15.40
N GLY A 187 -14.47 -3.97 15.92
CA GLY A 187 -14.04 -3.35 17.18
C GLY A 187 -14.07 -1.81 17.17
N ARG A 188 -13.67 -1.17 16.06
CA ARG A 188 -13.78 0.29 15.90
C ARG A 188 -15.22 0.75 15.74
N ILE A 189 -16.06 0.01 15.01
CA ILE A 189 -17.50 0.28 14.90
C ILE A 189 -18.17 0.22 16.28
N ASN A 190 -17.86 -0.80 17.10
CA ASN A 190 -18.35 -0.87 18.48
C ASN A 190 -17.86 0.33 19.33
N GLN A 191 -16.62 0.80 19.17
CA GLN A 191 -16.13 2.00 19.87
C GLN A 191 -16.90 3.27 19.47
N ILE A 192 -17.26 3.42 18.20
CA ILE A 192 -18.10 4.52 17.71
C ILE A 192 -19.51 4.40 18.32
N LEU A 193 -20.14 3.22 18.28
CA LEU A 193 -21.46 2.99 18.87
C LEU A 193 -21.48 3.27 20.38
N PHE A 194 -20.49 2.81 21.15
CA PHE A 194 -20.41 3.12 22.58
C PHE A 194 -20.23 4.62 22.85
N LYS A 195 -19.45 5.35 22.02
CA LYS A 195 -19.32 6.80 22.15
C LYS A 195 -20.64 7.52 21.79
N LEU A 196 -21.34 7.07 20.76
CA LEU A 196 -22.67 7.59 20.40
C LEU A 196 -23.72 7.30 21.49
N ALA A 197 -23.67 6.13 22.15
CA ALA A 197 -24.54 5.82 23.28
C ALA A 197 -24.25 6.70 24.51
N ALA A 198 -22.96 6.94 24.81
CA ALA A 198 -22.57 7.85 25.89
C ALA A 198 -23.01 9.30 25.63
N ILE A 199 -22.97 9.75 24.37
CA ILE A 199 -23.49 11.06 23.93
C ILE A 199 -25.02 11.09 24.02
N ALA A 200 -25.72 10.02 23.61
CA ALA A 200 -27.18 9.93 23.65
C ALA A 200 -27.78 9.92 25.07
N GLY A 201 -26.97 9.61 26.09
CA GLY A 201 -27.33 9.77 27.51
C GLY A 201 -26.97 11.16 28.08
N GLY A 202 -26.33 12.03 27.30
CA GLY A 202 -25.88 13.37 27.70
C GLY A 202 -26.67 14.50 27.04
N GLY A 203 -26.29 15.74 27.38
CA GLY A 203 -26.77 16.95 26.72
C GLY A 203 -26.06 17.23 25.39
N GLU A 204 -26.09 18.49 24.94
CA GLU A 204 -25.51 18.92 23.65
C GLU A 204 -24.08 18.41 23.40
N ILE A 205 -23.83 17.94 22.17
CA ILE A 205 -22.54 17.36 21.78
C ILE A 205 -21.42 18.41 21.89
N GLY A 206 -20.46 18.16 22.77
CA GLY A 206 -19.32 19.04 22.98
C GLY A 206 -18.32 18.99 21.84
N GLU A 207 -17.48 20.03 21.69
CA GLU A 207 -16.43 20.01 20.67
C GLU A 207 -15.34 18.95 20.95
N ALA A 208 -15.17 18.55 22.22
CA ALA A 208 -14.36 17.40 22.60
C ALA A 208 -14.93 16.09 22.02
N ASP A 209 -16.25 15.88 22.11
CA ASP A 209 -16.92 14.70 21.55
C ASP A 209 -16.85 14.67 20.02
N ARG A 210 -16.98 15.82 19.36
CA ARG A 210 -16.75 15.95 17.91
C ARG A 210 -15.32 15.60 17.52
N GLN A 211 -14.32 15.98 18.31
CA GLN A 211 -12.92 15.62 18.07
C GLN A 211 -12.63 14.15 18.34
N GLU A 212 -13.24 13.54 19.36
CA GLU A 212 -13.07 12.12 19.68
C GLU A 212 -13.73 11.22 18.63
N LEU A 213 -14.96 11.53 18.20
CA LEU A 213 -15.64 10.77 17.14
C LEU A 213 -14.88 10.83 15.81
N ARG A 214 -14.34 12.00 15.42
CA ARG A 214 -13.46 12.12 14.24
C ARG A 214 -12.18 11.29 14.38
N GLN A 215 -11.58 11.21 15.58
CA GLN A 215 -10.43 10.33 15.82
C GLN A 215 -10.79 8.83 15.75
N LEU A 216 -12.02 8.45 16.10
CA LEU A 216 -12.51 7.08 15.92
C LEU A 216 -12.81 6.77 14.44
N GLU A 217 -13.34 7.74 13.69
CA GLU A 217 -13.56 7.69 12.24
C GLU A 217 -12.24 7.52 11.46
N ASP A 218 -11.24 8.36 11.72
CA ASP A 218 -9.89 8.25 11.13
C ASP A 218 -9.27 6.87 11.40
N ARG A 219 -9.38 6.36 12.64
CA ARG A 219 -8.88 5.02 13.01
C ARG A 219 -9.66 3.89 12.36
N LEU A 220 -10.98 4.03 12.17
CA LEU A 220 -11.80 3.07 11.43
C LEU A 220 -11.31 3.00 9.97
N LYS A 221 -11.14 4.16 9.33
CA LYS A 221 -10.66 4.33 7.96
C LYS A 221 -9.27 3.69 7.75
N GLU A 222 -8.33 3.88 8.68
CA GLU A 222 -7.02 3.23 8.64
C GLU A 222 -7.10 1.69 8.69
N VAL A 223 -7.94 1.13 9.56
CA VAL A 223 -8.12 -0.34 9.66
C VAL A 223 -8.87 -0.89 8.45
N VAL A 224 -9.86 -0.18 7.91
CA VAL A 224 -10.60 -0.55 6.70
C VAL A 224 -9.67 -0.63 5.49
N LEU A 225 -8.81 0.38 5.29
CA LEU A 225 -7.78 0.36 4.24
C LEU A 225 -6.76 -0.76 4.44
N MET A 226 -6.47 -1.14 5.69
CA MET A 226 -5.61 -2.29 5.99
C MET A 226 -6.30 -3.62 5.65
N ALA A 227 -7.58 -3.79 5.98
CA ALA A 227 -8.38 -4.97 5.62
C ALA A 227 -8.49 -5.14 4.10
N GLU A 228 -8.78 -4.04 3.37
CA GLU A 228 -8.80 -3.98 1.90
C GLU A 228 -7.48 -4.42 1.23
N THR A 229 -6.35 -4.32 1.95
CA THR A 229 -5.02 -4.71 1.48
C THR A 229 -4.76 -6.21 1.62
N PHE A 230 -5.50 -6.92 2.48
CA PHE A 230 -5.42 -8.37 2.62
C PHE A 230 -6.41 -9.13 1.73
N ILE A 231 -7.49 -8.49 1.27
CA ILE A 231 -8.44 -9.08 0.31
C ILE A 231 -7.71 -9.36 -1.02
N PRO A 232 -7.57 -10.62 -1.46
CA PRO A 232 -6.97 -10.96 -2.74
C PRO A 232 -7.77 -10.35 -3.89
N ARG A 233 -7.07 -9.78 -4.88
CA ARG A 233 -7.69 -9.25 -6.10
C ARG A 233 -7.28 -10.11 -7.31
N PRO A 234 -8.14 -10.23 -8.34
CA PRO A 234 -7.79 -10.87 -9.60
C PRO A 234 -6.74 -10.04 -10.38
N PRO A 235 -6.02 -10.64 -11.36
CA PRO A 235 -4.90 -9.99 -12.05
C PRO A 235 -5.25 -8.69 -12.79
N ALA A 236 -6.51 -8.53 -13.22
CA ALA A 236 -7.00 -7.33 -13.89
C ALA A 236 -7.27 -6.14 -12.94
N GLY A 237 -7.26 -6.36 -11.62
CA GLY A 237 -7.60 -5.36 -10.60
C GLY A 237 -9.09 -5.00 -10.49
N VAL A 238 -9.93 -5.61 -11.31
CA VAL A 238 -11.40 -5.50 -11.34
C VAL A 238 -11.97 -6.89 -11.05
N PHE A 239 -12.97 -6.97 -10.17
CA PHE A 239 -13.65 -8.22 -9.84
C PHE A 239 -14.64 -8.61 -10.95
N ASP A 240 -14.73 -9.90 -11.27
CA ASP A 240 -15.57 -10.43 -12.35
C ASP A 240 -17.04 -10.63 -11.89
N GLY A 241 -17.67 -9.52 -11.49
CA GLY A 241 -19.05 -9.46 -11.00
C GLY A 241 -19.21 -9.80 -9.52
N ALA A 242 -20.41 -9.53 -8.97
CA ALA A 242 -20.69 -9.72 -7.54
C ALA A 242 -20.91 -11.19 -7.12
N ALA A 243 -20.46 -12.16 -7.93
CA ALA A 243 -20.32 -13.57 -7.57
C ALA A 243 -18.91 -13.91 -7.05
N ASP A 244 -17.96 -12.96 -7.12
CA ASP A 244 -16.64 -13.08 -6.49
C ASP A 244 -16.75 -12.76 -4.98
N PRO A 245 -16.50 -13.73 -4.06
CA PRO A 245 -16.59 -13.49 -2.62
C PRO A 245 -15.55 -12.49 -2.09
N ALA A 246 -14.46 -12.22 -2.83
CA ALA A 246 -13.52 -11.16 -2.50
C ALA A 246 -14.10 -9.77 -2.82
N ALA A 247 -14.91 -9.66 -3.88
CA ALA A 247 -15.67 -8.47 -4.20
C ALA A 247 -16.73 -8.21 -3.12
N GLU A 248 -17.53 -9.23 -2.77
CA GLU A 248 -18.57 -9.10 -1.77
C GLU A 248 -18.00 -8.67 -0.40
N LEU A 249 -16.91 -9.29 0.05
CA LEU A 249 -16.24 -8.92 1.29
C LEU A 249 -15.71 -7.48 1.26
N ALA A 250 -15.24 -6.99 0.11
CA ALA A 250 -14.84 -5.60 -0.06
C ALA A 250 -16.03 -4.63 -0.04
N ILE A 251 -17.21 -5.03 -0.55
CA ILE A 251 -18.46 -4.26 -0.44
C ILE A 251 -18.93 -4.21 1.02
N ARG A 252 -19.07 -5.35 1.71
CA ARG A 252 -19.49 -5.43 3.12
C ARG A 252 -18.57 -4.57 4.02
N LEU A 253 -17.26 -4.63 3.78
CA LEU A 253 -16.24 -3.82 4.47
C LEU A 253 -16.39 -2.31 4.20
N PHE A 254 -16.71 -1.94 2.96
CA PHE A 254 -16.89 -0.55 2.55
C PHE A 254 -18.17 0.05 3.14
N ASP A 255 -19.29 -0.66 3.05
CA ASP A 255 -20.58 -0.24 3.64
C ASP A 255 -20.49 -0.08 5.16
N ALA A 256 -19.72 -0.94 5.84
CA ALA A 256 -19.46 -0.81 7.28
C ALA A 256 -18.65 0.45 7.65
N HIS A 257 -17.73 0.93 6.80
CA HIS A 257 -17.11 2.25 6.97
C HIS A 257 -18.14 3.37 6.72
N LEU A 258 -18.94 3.21 5.68
CA LEU A 258 -19.83 4.24 5.14
C LEU A 258 -21.00 4.55 6.09
N ALA A 259 -21.61 3.49 6.65
CA ALA A 259 -22.66 3.62 7.65
C ALA A 259 -22.13 4.27 8.94
N ALA A 260 -20.87 4.01 9.31
CA ALA A 260 -20.25 4.61 10.49
C ALA A 260 -19.95 6.11 10.30
N GLU A 261 -19.40 6.50 9.14
CA GLU A 261 -19.22 7.91 8.77
C GLU A 261 -20.58 8.65 8.75
N SER A 262 -21.59 8.04 8.11
CA SER A 262 -22.95 8.59 8.03
C SER A 262 -23.60 8.75 9.42
N ALA A 263 -23.53 7.74 10.28
CA ALA A 263 -24.08 7.79 11.64
C ALA A 263 -23.40 8.87 12.50
N ILE A 264 -22.08 9.05 12.38
CA ILE A 264 -21.35 10.13 13.06
C ILE A 264 -21.81 11.50 12.55
N VAL A 265 -21.84 11.70 11.24
CA VAL A 265 -22.17 13.00 10.60
C VAL A 265 -23.62 13.42 10.88
N LEU A 266 -24.57 12.48 10.92
CA LEU A 266 -25.96 12.75 11.26
C LEU A 266 -26.18 12.92 12.76
N SER A 267 -25.48 12.16 13.60
CA SER A 267 -25.51 12.35 15.07
C SER A 267 -25.07 13.77 15.49
N PHE A 268 -24.17 14.42 14.73
CA PHE A 268 -23.81 15.81 14.94
C PHE A 268 -24.91 16.83 14.59
N GLN A 269 -25.93 16.43 13.83
CA GLN A 269 -27.08 17.26 13.42
C GLN A 269 -28.30 17.01 14.32
N SER A 270 -28.52 15.76 14.74
CA SER A 270 -29.53 15.39 15.72
C SER A 270 -28.98 14.25 16.58
N PRO A 271 -28.90 14.37 17.92
CA PRO A 271 -28.39 13.29 18.75
C PRO A 271 -29.33 12.07 18.67
N PRO A 272 -28.79 10.85 18.55
CA PRO A 272 -29.61 9.65 18.38
C PRO A 272 -30.34 9.24 19.67
N PRO A 273 -31.48 8.54 19.59
CA PRO A 273 -32.14 7.97 20.77
C PRO A 273 -31.24 6.92 21.44
N PHE A 274 -31.00 7.04 22.76
CA PHE A 274 -30.16 6.09 23.50
C PHE A 274 -30.62 4.64 23.32
N ALA A 275 -31.94 4.39 23.38
CA ALA A 275 -32.52 3.07 23.19
C ALA A 275 -32.21 2.46 21.81
N LEU A 276 -32.16 3.28 20.75
CA LEU A 276 -31.76 2.80 19.42
C LEU A 276 -30.27 2.42 19.38
N VAL A 277 -29.38 3.26 19.92
CA VAL A 277 -27.95 2.93 19.93
C VAL A 277 -27.71 1.66 20.76
N HIS A 278 -28.44 1.48 21.86
CA HIS A 278 -28.41 0.26 22.67
C HIS A 278 -28.94 -0.96 21.91
N ALA A 279 -30.07 -0.85 21.21
CA ALA A 279 -30.60 -1.93 20.37
C ALA A 279 -29.64 -2.31 19.22
N VAL A 280 -28.97 -1.33 18.62
CA VAL A 280 -27.92 -1.55 17.61
C VAL A 280 -26.68 -2.24 18.21
N ILE A 281 -26.32 -1.95 19.47
CA ILE A 281 -25.19 -2.59 20.17
C ILE A 281 -25.51 -4.06 20.51
N GLU A 282 -26.68 -4.33 21.08
CA GLU A 282 -27.13 -5.68 21.48
C GLU A 282 -27.63 -6.53 20.30
N ALA A 283 -27.94 -5.91 19.16
CA ALA A 283 -28.64 -6.50 18.01
C ALA A 283 -30.07 -7.00 18.36
N ASP A 284 -30.81 -6.22 19.16
CA ASP A 284 -32.21 -6.49 19.49
C ASP A 284 -33.13 -6.25 18.28
N ALA A 285 -33.45 -7.31 17.56
CA ALA A 285 -34.29 -7.26 16.37
C ALA A 285 -35.72 -6.72 16.63
N ALA A 286 -36.26 -6.85 17.85
CA ALA A 286 -37.61 -6.37 18.17
C ALA A 286 -37.64 -4.85 18.36
N GLU A 287 -36.65 -4.31 19.07
CA GLU A 287 -36.47 -2.85 19.21
C GLU A 287 -36.04 -2.20 17.88
N LEU A 288 -35.16 -2.84 17.11
CA LEU A 288 -34.74 -2.33 15.80
C LEU A 288 -35.93 -2.21 14.83
N ALA A 289 -36.78 -3.25 14.73
CA ALA A 289 -38.00 -3.21 13.92
C ALA A 289 -39.01 -2.15 14.40
N ARG A 290 -39.09 -1.89 15.73
CA ARG A 290 -39.90 -0.80 16.28
C ARG A 290 -39.40 0.57 15.82
N PHE A 291 -38.09 0.80 15.85
CA PHE A 291 -37.51 2.04 15.35
C PHE A 291 -37.65 2.19 13.82
N GLU A 292 -37.51 1.10 13.07
CA GLU A 292 -37.73 1.09 11.61
C GLU A 292 -39.17 1.50 11.24
N GLY A 293 -40.17 0.92 11.90
CA GLY A 293 -41.58 1.35 11.74
C GLY A 293 -41.85 2.79 12.19
N MET A 294 -41.05 3.35 13.09
CA MET A 294 -41.13 4.78 13.43
C MET A 294 -40.52 5.68 12.36
N VAL A 295 -39.50 5.24 11.59
CA VAL A 295 -38.85 6.06 10.54
C VAL A 295 -39.84 6.52 9.47
N GLU A 296 -40.84 5.70 9.13
CA GLU A 296 -41.89 6.10 8.17
C GLU A 296 -42.66 7.34 8.61
N GLY A 297 -42.90 7.50 9.92
CA GLY A 297 -43.63 8.64 10.50
C GLY A 297 -42.79 9.91 10.68
N ILE A 298 -41.46 9.82 10.75
CA ILE A 298 -40.54 10.96 10.95
C ILE A 298 -39.54 11.12 9.79
N GLN A 299 -39.89 10.61 8.60
CA GLN A 299 -39.00 10.41 7.45
C GLN A 299 -38.35 11.69 6.89
N ASP A 300 -38.96 12.85 7.11
CA ASP A 300 -38.50 14.19 6.69
C ASP A 300 -37.76 14.96 7.80
N GLN A 301 -37.52 14.36 8.97
CA GLN A 301 -36.88 15.02 10.11
C GLN A 301 -35.42 14.57 10.29
N PRO A 302 -34.51 15.44 10.78
CA PRO A 302 -33.12 15.07 11.07
C PRO A 302 -32.96 13.89 12.04
N GLN A 303 -33.95 13.67 12.92
CA GLN A 303 -34.01 12.46 13.76
C GLN A 303 -34.25 11.19 12.93
N GLY A 304 -35.17 11.21 11.96
CA GLY A 304 -35.44 10.07 11.07
C GLY A 304 -34.24 9.67 10.23
N GLU A 305 -33.49 10.65 9.72
CA GLU A 305 -32.21 10.41 9.03
C GLU A 305 -31.18 9.75 9.95
N THR A 306 -31.00 10.27 11.17
CA THR A 306 -30.07 9.74 12.17
C THR A 306 -30.44 8.31 12.60
N VAL A 307 -31.74 8.03 12.78
CA VAL A 307 -32.25 6.69 13.06
C VAL A 307 -31.91 5.74 11.90
N ARG A 308 -32.19 6.12 10.65
CA ARG A 308 -31.95 5.27 9.47
C ARG A 308 -30.46 4.97 9.26
N ALA A 309 -29.57 5.92 9.54
CA ALA A 309 -28.13 5.69 9.47
C ALA A 309 -27.61 4.76 10.58
N LEU A 310 -28.21 4.79 11.78
CA LEU A 310 -27.90 3.83 12.85
C LEU A 310 -28.43 2.42 12.57
N LEU A 311 -29.63 2.29 11.98
CA LEU A 311 -30.15 1.00 11.52
C LEU A 311 -29.22 0.37 10.49
N TRP A 312 -28.80 1.13 9.46
CA TRP A 312 -27.83 0.68 8.46
C TRP A 312 -26.43 0.39 9.05
N LEU A 313 -26.00 1.12 10.09
CA LEU A 313 -24.76 0.77 10.82
C LEU A 313 -24.90 -0.55 11.60
N GLY A 314 -26.08 -0.83 12.17
CA GLY A 314 -26.40 -2.13 12.76
C GLY A 314 -26.35 -3.26 11.74
N GLU A 315 -27.02 -3.08 10.61
CA GLU A 315 -27.04 -4.02 9.47
C GLU A 315 -25.63 -4.31 8.97
N ALA A 316 -24.83 -3.29 8.64
CA ALA A 316 -23.47 -3.46 8.13
C ALA A 316 -22.54 -4.09 9.18
N ARG A 317 -22.73 -3.80 10.47
CA ARG A 317 -22.02 -4.48 11.58
C ARG A 317 -22.40 -5.96 11.69
N GLN A 318 -23.67 -6.31 11.41
CA GLN A 318 -24.14 -7.69 11.39
C GLN A 318 -23.61 -8.46 10.17
N GLN A 319 -23.68 -7.89 8.96
CA GLN A 319 -23.09 -8.46 7.74
C GLN A 319 -21.58 -8.69 7.87
N LEU A 320 -20.85 -7.74 8.49
CA LEU A 320 -19.42 -7.89 8.81
C LEU A 320 -19.18 -8.99 9.87
N THR A 321 -20.07 -9.12 10.86
CA THR A 321 -19.99 -10.18 11.89
C THR A 321 -20.23 -11.57 11.30
N GLN A 322 -21.19 -11.69 10.38
CA GLN A 322 -21.43 -12.89 9.59
C GLN A 322 -20.21 -13.23 8.71
N ALA A 323 -19.66 -12.26 7.98
CA ALA A 323 -18.45 -12.45 7.17
C ALA A 323 -17.22 -12.92 7.98
N ILE A 324 -17.09 -12.46 9.23
CA ILE A 324 -16.05 -12.95 10.15
C ILE A 324 -16.31 -14.42 10.53
N GLY A 325 -17.55 -14.81 10.81
CA GLY A 325 -17.92 -16.20 11.11
C GLY A 325 -17.72 -17.15 9.92
N GLU A 326 -18.19 -16.73 8.74
CA GLU A 326 -17.98 -17.43 7.46
C GLU A 326 -16.49 -17.61 7.15
N GLY A 327 -15.68 -16.56 7.36
CA GLY A 327 -14.23 -16.59 7.23
C GLY A 327 -13.52 -17.45 8.27
N GLN A 328 -14.00 -17.51 9.51
CA GLN A 328 -13.47 -18.37 10.57
C GLN A 328 -13.76 -19.86 10.30
N ALA A 329 -14.94 -20.18 9.73
CA ALA A 329 -15.34 -21.56 9.43
C ALA A 329 -14.71 -22.11 8.13
N SER A 330 -14.73 -21.32 7.04
CA SER A 330 -14.18 -21.71 5.73
C SER A 330 -12.67 -21.45 5.58
N GLY A 331 -12.11 -20.57 6.41
CA GLY A 331 -10.78 -20.01 6.18
C GLY A 331 -10.67 -19.21 4.89
N PHE A 332 -11.76 -18.66 4.35
CA PHE A 332 -11.85 -18.00 3.02
C PHE A 332 -11.41 -18.89 1.84
N SER A 333 -11.74 -20.18 1.86
CA SER A 333 -11.41 -21.13 0.78
C SER A 333 -11.93 -20.71 -0.60
N GLU A 334 -13.11 -20.09 -0.65
CA GLU A 334 -13.80 -19.69 -1.89
C GLU A 334 -13.05 -18.56 -2.62
N ILE A 335 -12.55 -17.58 -1.87
CA ILE A 335 -11.71 -16.48 -2.37
C ILE A 335 -10.39 -16.99 -2.97
N ASP A 336 -9.80 -18.03 -2.38
CA ASP A 336 -8.55 -18.62 -2.85
C ASP A 336 -8.78 -19.47 -4.12
N ALA A 337 -9.96 -20.11 -4.26
CA ALA A 337 -10.33 -20.87 -5.45
C ALA A 337 -10.51 -19.97 -6.69
N VAL A 338 -11.29 -18.87 -6.57
CA VAL A 338 -11.47 -17.89 -7.66
C VAL A 338 -10.14 -17.24 -8.07
N SER A 339 -9.27 -16.99 -7.09
CA SER A 339 -7.90 -16.47 -7.31
C SER A 339 -7.01 -17.35 -8.19
N ASP A 340 -7.27 -18.65 -8.28
CA ASP A 340 -6.47 -19.63 -9.00
C ASP A 340 -7.03 -20.01 -10.38
N THR A 341 -8.33 -19.76 -10.62
CA THR A 341 -8.98 -20.02 -11.92
C THR A 341 -8.81 -18.89 -12.94
N ALA A 342 -8.40 -17.69 -12.52
CA ALA A 342 -8.24 -16.54 -13.41
C ALA A 342 -7.12 -16.78 -14.46
N PRO A 343 -7.36 -16.55 -15.76
CA PRO A 343 -6.37 -16.80 -16.79
C PRO A 343 -5.15 -15.89 -16.60
N SER A 344 -3.95 -16.48 -16.63
CA SER A 344 -2.71 -15.71 -16.57
C SER A 344 -2.58 -14.82 -17.82
N PRO A 345 -2.33 -13.50 -17.67
CA PRO A 345 -2.23 -12.61 -18.82
C PRO A 345 -1.07 -13.00 -19.74
N SER A 346 -1.27 -12.87 -21.05
CA SER A 346 -0.27 -13.20 -22.06
C SER A 346 1.01 -12.38 -21.86
N ILE A 347 2.15 -13.08 -21.87
CA ILE A 347 3.48 -12.49 -21.62
C ILE A 347 3.89 -11.60 -22.80
N ASP A 348 3.67 -10.29 -22.67
CA ASP A 348 4.15 -9.29 -23.63
C ASP A 348 5.64 -9.00 -23.42
N VAL A 349 6.46 -9.37 -24.42
CA VAL A 349 7.91 -9.12 -24.46
C VAL A 349 8.26 -7.91 -25.35
N SER A 350 7.28 -7.10 -25.75
CA SER A 350 7.47 -5.86 -26.51
C SER A 350 7.98 -4.71 -25.63
N LEU A 351 8.67 -3.73 -26.25
CA LEU A 351 8.96 -2.43 -25.63
C LEU A 351 7.67 -1.61 -25.36
N ALA A 352 6.51 -2.04 -25.87
CA ALA A 352 5.21 -1.56 -25.41
C ALA A 352 5.03 -1.79 -23.90
N ASN A 353 5.49 -2.93 -23.36
CA ASN A 353 5.39 -3.28 -21.95
C ASN A 353 6.19 -2.27 -21.06
N PRO A 354 5.53 -1.57 -20.10
CA PRO A 354 6.22 -0.68 -19.17
C PRO A 354 7.33 -1.36 -18.37
N LEU A 355 7.20 -2.65 -18.07
CA LEU A 355 8.20 -3.41 -17.30
C LEU A 355 9.51 -3.59 -18.08
N LEU A 356 9.46 -3.75 -19.41
CA LEU A 356 10.66 -3.85 -20.24
C LEU A 356 11.32 -2.50 -20.49
N ARG A 357 10.53 -1.42 -20.61
CA ARG A 357 11.06 -0.05 -20.59
C ARG A 357 11.76 0.26 -19.26
N ALA A 358 11.20 -0.18 -18.13
CA ALA A 358 11.85 -0.10 -16.83
C ALA A 358 13.10 -1.00 -16.72
N ALA A 359 13.09 -2.20 -17.29
CA ALA A 359 14.27 -3.07 -17.31
C ALA A 359 15.44 -2.45 -18.09
N LEU A 360 15.16 -1.82 -19.24
CA LEU A 360 16.14 -1.10 -20.03
C LEU A 360 16.66 0.15 -19.29
N GLN A 361 15.79 0.92 -18.62
CA GLN A 361 16.20 2.01 -17.71
C GLN A 361 17.15 1.50 -16.62
N ILE A 362 16.79 0.43 -15.90
CA ILE A 362 17.61 -0.16 -14.83
C ILE A 362 18.99 -0.59 -15.36
N THR A 363 19.02 -1.21 -16.54
CA THR A 363 20.27 -1.69 -17.16
C THR A 363 21.18 -0.53 -17.55
N ILE A 364 20.63 0.50 -18.22
CA ILE A 364 21.40 1.69 -18.63
C ILE A 364 21.88 2.48 -17.40
N ALA A 365 21.01 2.66 -16.40
CA ALA A 365 21.37 3.33 -15.15
C ALA A 365 22.43 2.56 -14.35
N SER A 366 22.42 1.23 -14.44
CA SER A 366 23.45 0.38 -13.83
C SER A 366 24.77 0.44 -14.61
N ALA A 367 24.73 0.46 -15.94
CA ALA A 367 25.93 0.63 -16.77
C ALA A 367 26.61 1.99 -16.56
N ILE A 368 25.82 3.06 -16.46
CA ILE A 368 26.32 4.41 -16.12
C ILE A 368 26.91 4.43 -14.70
N ALA A 369 26.18 3.89 -13.72
CA ALA A 369 26.66 3.83 -12.33
C ALA A 369 27.94 2.98 -12.18
N MET A 370 28.03 1.86 -12.92
CA MET A 370 29.22 1.01 -13.00
C MET A 370 30.40 1.76 -13.62
N SER A 371 30.17 2.48 -14.72
CA SER A 371 31.23 3.25 -15.41
C SER A 371 31.82 4.33 -14.51
N PHE A 372 30.98 5.12 -13.84
CA PHE A 372 31.46 6.15 -12.91
C PHE A 372 31.99 5.58 -11.58
N GLY A 373 31.43 4.48 -11.08
CA GLY A 373 31.95 3.78 -9.90
C GLY A 373 33.33 3.16 -10.16
N LEU A 374 33.58 2.57 -11.33
CA LEU A 374 34.89 2.04 -11.71
C LEU A 374 35.97 3.12 -11.87
N LEU A 375 35.58 4.37 -12.16
CA LEU A 375 36.45 5.54 -12.15
C LEU A 375 36.75 6.04 -10.73
N LEU A 376 35.83 5.85 -9.76
CA LEU A 376 36.02 6.26 -8.36
C LEU A 376 36.75 5.19 -7.54
N SER A 377 36.33 3.92 -7.64
CA SER A 377 36.99 2.78 -7.02
C SER A 377 36.80 1.49 -7.82
N ARG A 378 37.90 0.98 -8.37
CA ARG A 378 37.98 -0.37 -8.94
C ARG A 378 37.65 -1.49 -7.94
N GLU A 379 37.55 -1.23 -6.64
CA GLU A 379 37.16 -2.24 -5.66
C GLU A 379 35.72 -2.13 -5.17
N ARG A 380 35.11 -0.92 -5.18
CA ARG A 380 33.86 -0.65 -4.47
C ARG A 380 32.72 -0.04 -5.32
N TRP A 381 32.93 0.11 -6.63
CA TRP A 381 31.93 0.47 -7.67
C TRP A 381 30.55 -0.18 -7.53
N PHE A 382 30.50 -1.38 -6.96
CA PHE A 382 29.27 -2.14 -6.74
C PHE A 382 28.25 -1.39 -5.87
N TRP A 383 28.67 -0.47 -5.00
CA TRP A 383 27.75 0.37 -4.21
C TRP A 383 26.93 1.31 -5.10
N ALA A 384 27.51 1.84 -6.18
CA ALA A 384 26.80 2.69 -7.13
C ALA A 384 25.79 1.88 -7.95
N VAL A 385 26.16 0.68 -8.41
CA VAL A 385 25.23 -0.20 -9.14
C VAL A 385 24.08 -0.66 -8.25
N LEU A 386 24.37 -1.09 -7.01
CA LEU A 386 23.35 -1.46 -6.03
C LEU A 386 22.43 -0.28 -5.69
N ALA A 387 22.96 0.94 -5.62
CA ALA A 387 22.14 2.14 -5.42
C ALA A 387 21.25 2.45 -6.62
N SER A 388 21.80 2.39 -7.84
CA SER A 388 21.10 2.65 -9.10
C SER A 388 19.97 1.64 -9.33
N PHE A 389 20.25 0.34 -9.23
CA PHE A 389 19.28 -0.75 -9.38
C PHE A 389 18.16 -0.69 -8.33
N LEU A 390 18.50 -0.54 -7.04
CA LEU A 390 17.50 -0.54 -5.99
C LEU A 390 16.55 0.65 -6.10
N VAL A 391 17.02 1.81 -6.58
CA VAL A 391 16.24 3.05 -6.73
C VAL A 391 15.01 2.90 -7.64
N PHE A 392 15.05 2.05 -8.67
CA PHE A 392 13.90 1.71 -9.53
C PHE A 392 12.97 0.61 -8.99
N THR A 393 13.36 -0.10 -7.93
CA THR A 393 12.60 -1.26 -7.44
C THR A 393 11.34 -0.80 -6.68
N ASN A 394 10.15 -1.05 -7.24
CA ASN A 394 8.86 -0.56 -6.71
C ASN A 394 8.69 0.99 -6.83
N THR A 395 9.03 1.56 -7.99
CA THR A 395 8.72 2.96 -8.35
C THR A 395 8.02 3.03 -9.70
N ASN A 396 6.91 3.79 -9.79
CA ASN A 396 6.05 3.82 -10.99
C ASN A 396 6.22 5.07 -11.86
N SER A 397 6.82 6.14 -11.35
CA SER A 397 7.10 7.36 -12.11
C SER A 397 8.51 7.91 -11.83
N ARG A 398 9.02 8.76 -12.73
CA ARG A 398 10.33 9.42 -12.54
C ARG A 398 10.43 10.23 -11.24
N GLY A 399 9.31 10.76 -10.75
CA GLY A 399 9.22 11.46 -9.47
C GLY A 399 9.44 10.52 -8.28
N ASP A 400 8.86 9.32 -8.32
CA ASP A 400 9.09 8.27 -7.32
C ASP A 400 10.56 7.87 -7.30
N THR A 401 11.15 7.62 -8.48
CA THR A 401 12.55 7.23 -8.62
C THR A 401 13.50 8.31 -8.06
N ALA A 402 13.26 9.58 -8.33
CA ALA A 402 14.03 10.69 -7.75
C ALA A 402 13.85 10.83 -6.22
N MET A 403 12.60 10.73 -5.71
CA MET A 403 12.34 10.77 -4.28
C MET A 403 12.97 9.57 -3.55
N ARG A 404 13.04 8.41 -4.24
CA ARG A 404 13.67 7.20 -3.74
C ARG A 404 15.20 7.26 -3.76
N ALA A 405 15.78 7.93 -4.77
CA ALA A 405 17.20 8.26 -4.80
C ALA A 405 17.58 9.19 -3.63
N LEU A 406 16.84 10.29 -3.44
CA LEU A 406 17.06 11.23 -2.34
C LEU A 406 16.93 10.56 -0.96
N SER A 407 15.88 9.78 -0.74
CA SER A 407 15.68 9.05 0.53
C SER A 407 16.75 7.98 0.79
N ARG A 408 17.28 7.31 -0.26
CA ARG A 408 18.45 6.45 -0.11
C ARG A 408 19.67 7.23 0.35
N SER A 409 20.00 8.33 -0.31
CA SER A 409 21.20 9.13 0.00
C SER A 409 21.13 9.71 1.42
N LEU A 410 20.01 10.32 1.80
CA LEU A 410 19.81 10.86 3.15
C LEU A 410 19.90 9.77 4.22
N GLY A 411 19.20 8.64 4.03
CA GLY A 411 19.27 7.50 4.95
C GLY A 411 20.70 6.96 5.09
N THR A 412 21.43 6.87 3.97
CA THR A 412 22.83 6.40 3.96
C THR A 412 23.75 7.34 4.72
N VAL A 413 23.67 8.66 4.49
CA VAL A 413 24.52 9.65 5.17
C VAL A 413 24.25 9.68 6.68
N PHE A 414 22.99 9.79 7.12
CA PHE A 414 22.67 9.79 8.55
C PHE A 414 22.99 8.45 9.22
N GLY A 415 22.74 7.32 8.54
CA GLY A 415 23.02 5.99 9.09
C GLY A 415 24.50 5.66 9.15
N ILE A 416 25.33 6.25 8.27
CA ILE A 416 26.80 6.21 8.37
C ILE A 416 27.28 7.07 9.55
N ALA A 417 26.74 8.28 9.73
CA ALA A 417 27.14 9.16 10.83
C ALA A 417 26.83 8.55 12.21
N ILE A 418 25.61 8.08 12.41
CA ILE A 418 25.22 7.38 13.66
C ILE A 418 25.92 6.02 13.76
N GLY A 419 26.04 5.27 12.66
CA GLY A 419 26.67 3.96 12.63
C GLY A 419 28.17 3.99 12.97
N LEU A 420 28.89 5.06 12.59
CA LEU A 420 30.28 5.28 12.97
C LEU A 420 30.41 5.51 14.48
N VAL A 421 29.60 6.40 15.06
CA VAL A 421 29.59 6.67 16.51
C VAL A 421 29.24 5.40 17.30
N LEU A 422 28.27 4.62 16.82
CA LEU A 422 27.85 3.39 17.48
C LEU A 422 28.92 2.28 17.36
N ALA A 423 29.59 2.16 16.22
CA ALA A 423 30.67 1.18 16.02
C ALA A 423 31.96 1.53 16.78
N THR A 424 32.28 2.80 17.02
CA THR A 424 33.42 3.18 17.86
C THR A 424 33.13 2.99 19.34
N LEU A 425 31.95 3.36 19.83
CA LEU A 425 31.54 3.17 21.24
C LEU A 425 31.40 1.70 21.65
N ILE A 426 31.06 0.81 20.71
CA ILE A 426 30.85 -0.62 20.92
C ILE A 426 32.02 -1.45 20.33
N SER A 427 33.13 -0.80 19.96
CA SER A 427 34.32 -1.49 19.44
C SER A 427 34.85 -2.51 20.46
N GLY A 428 35.21 -3.71 19.98
CA GLY A 428 35.65 -4.83 20.81
C GLY A 428 34.57 -5.54 21.64
N LYS A 429 33.28 -5.17 21.49
CA LYS A 429 32.16 -5.73 22.28
C LYS A 429 31.11 -6.44 21.40
N PRO A 430 31.43 -7.64 20.85
CA PRO A 430 30.53 -8.36 19.94
C PRO A 430 29.22 -8.80 20.63
N ASP A 431 29.27 -9.04 21.94
CA ASP A 431 28.16 -9.30 22.86
C ASP A 431 27.09 -8.20 22.85
N ILE A 432 27.50 -6.94 22.63
CA ILE A 432 26.59 -5.79 22.48
C ILE A 432 26.31 -5.51 21.00
N ALA A 433 27.32 -5.59 20.13
CA ALA A 433 27.20 -5.26 18.72
C ALA A 433 26.20 -6.16 17.97
N ILE A 434 26.16 -7.47 18.28
CA ILE A 434 25.27 -8.44 17.62
C ILE A 434 23.79 -8.17 17.96
N PRO A 435 23.36 -8.04 19.24
CA PRO A 435 22.00 -7.62 19.57
C PRO A 435 21.60 -6.27 18.97
N VAL A 436 22.49 -5.27 18.99
CA VAL A 436 22.22 -3.95 18.41
C VAL A 436 22.04 -4.03 16.89
N ALA A 437 22.85 -4.85 16.20
CA ALA A 437 22.67 -5.12 14.77
C ALA A 437 21.34 -5.83 14.49
N ALA A 438 20.95 -6.84 15.28
CA ALA A 438 19.67 -7.54 15.14
C ALA A 438 18.46 -6.61 15.35
N VAL A 439 18.52 -5.70 16.33
CA VAL A 439 17.50 -4.66 16.52
C VAL A 439 17.44 -3.68 15.35
N CYS A 440 18.60 -3.27 14.81
CA CYS A 440 18.64 -2.40 13.62
C CYS A 440 18.08 -3.12 12.36
N ILE A 441 18.39 -4.41 12.17
CA ILE A 441 17.80 -5.25 11.11
C ILE A 441 16.27 -5.28 11.25
N PHE A 442 15.75 -5.55 12.46
CA PHE A 442 14.32 -5.54 12.73
C PHE A 442 13.67 -4.19 12.41
N LEU A 443 14.23 -3.08 12.89
CA LEU A 443 13.71 -1.74 12.63
C LEU A 443 13.79 -1.36 11.14
N ALA A 444 14.84 -1.80 10.42
CA ALA A 444 14.95 -1.60 8.98
C ALA A 444 13.78 -2.24 8.23
N PHE A 445 13.48 -3.50 8.52
CA PHE A 445 12.38 -4.22 7.86
C PHE A 445 11.00 -3.76 8.33
N TYR A 446 10.84 -3.34 9.60
CA TYR A 446 9.59 -2.75 10.09
C TYR A 446 9.23 -1.45 9.34
N PHE A 447 10.22 -0.58 9.12
CA PHE A 447 10.01 0.68 8.39
C PHE A 447 10.10 0.56 6.86
N LEU A 448 10.41 -0.62 6.29
CA LEU A 448 10.61 -0.84 4.84
C LEU A 448 9.47 -0.29 3.97
N GLN A 449 8.21 -0.49 4.39
CA GLN A 449 7.03 -0.04 3.66
C GLN A 449 6.61 1.41 3.99
N VAL A 450 7.11 1.96 5.11
CA VAL A 450 6.71 3.26 5.66
C VAL A 450 7.67 4.36 5.22
N SER A 451 8.97 4.13 5.35
CA SER A 451 10.03 5.11 5.06
C SER A 451 11.29 4.39 4.56
N TYR A 452 11.53 4.50 3.24
CA TYR A 452 12.72 3.95 2.61
C TYR A 452 14.02 4.61 3.10
N ALA A 453 13.95 5.88 3.54
CA ALA A 453 15.06 6.56 4.22
C ALA A 453 15.38 5.90 5.57
N THR A 454 14.36 5.63 6.39
CA THR A 454 14.52 5.02 7.72
C THR A 454 15.02 3.58 7.62
N MET A 455 14.54 2.81 6.63
CA MET A 455 15.11 1.49 6.33
C MET A 455 16.60 1.60 5.93
N THR A 456 16.93 2.48 4.99
CA THR A 456 18.32 2.66 4.52
C THR A 456 19.24 3.15 5.64
N PHE A 457 18.74 3.97 6.56
CA PHE A 457 19.44 4.42 7.78
C PHE A 457 19.84 3.25 8.68
N PHE A 458 18.89 2.38 9.05
CA PHE A 458 19.19 1.23 9.91
C PHE A 458 20.10 0.21 9.23
N ILE A 459 19.90 -0.11 7.94
CA ILE A 459 20.84 -0.94 7.16
C ILE A 459 22.23 -0.30 7.07
N SER A 460 22.32 1.03 7.10
CA SER A 460 23.61 1.72 7.09
C SER A 460 24.35 1.63 8.40
N ILE A 461 23.65 1.66 9.53
CA ILE A 461 24.20 1.36 10.87
C ILE A 461 24.69 -0.09 10.93
N VAL A 462 23.88 -1.06 10.50
CA VAL A 462 24.24 -2.50 10.51
C VAL A 462 25.57 -2.74 9.79
N LEU A 463 25.76 -2.15 8.61
CA LEU A 463 27.03 -2.31 7.88
C LEU A 463 28.22 -1.65 8.59
N CYS A 464 28.03 -0.50 9.27
CA CYS A 464 29.09 0.11 10.08
C CYS A 464 29.47 -0.77 11.28
N LEU A 465 28.49 -1.41 11.94
CA LEU A 465 28.74 -2.37 13.02
C LEU A 465 29.49 -3.60 12.51
N VAL A 466 29.06 -4.19 11.38
CA VAL A 466 29.75 -5.34 10.75
C VAL A 466 31.19 -4.99 10.39
N TYR A 467 31.45 -3.86 9.72
CA TYR A 467 32.81 -3.44 9.40
C TYR A 467 33.65 -3.08 10.64
N GLY A 468 33.02 -2.61 11.72
CA GLY A 468 33.68 -2.41 13.01
C GLY A 468 34.12 -3.73 13.64
N MET A 469 33.24 -4.74 13.61
CA MET A 469 33.53 -6.10 14.09
C MET A 469 34.60 -6.81 13.25
N THR A 470 34.64 -6.61 11.93
CA THR A 470 35.70 -7.20 11.07
C THR A 470 36.99 -6.39 11.03
N GLY A 471 37.09 -5.24 11.71
CA GLY A 471 38.26 -4.36 11.70
C GLY A 471 38.50 -3.61 10.38
N VAL A 472 37.55 -3.60 9.45
CA VAL A 472 37.66 -2.99 8.10
C VAL A 472 37.08 -1.56 8.06
N LEU A 473 36.50 -1.07 9.17
CA LEU A 473 35.88 0.24 9.26
C LEU A 473 36.92 1.39 9.20
N THR A 474 37.07 2.01 8.03
CA THR A 474 37.86 3.24 7.84
C THR A 474 36.99 4.41 7.43
N LEU A 475 37.43 5.65 7.75
CA LEU A 475 36.73 6.87 7.31
C LEU A 475 36.65 6.97 5.78
N ASP A 476 37.67 6.51 5.06
CA ASP A 476 37.70 6.56 3.60
C ASP A 476 36.76 5.54 2.95
N LEU A 477 36.57 4.36 3.56
CA LEU A 477 35.52 3.43 3.16
C LEU A 477 34.13 4.07 3.32
N LEU A 478 33.90 4.80 4.41
CA LEU A 478 32.63 5.52 4.64
C LEU A 478 32.42 6.69 3.67
N LYS A 479 33.45 7.50 3.38
CA LYS A 479 33.40 8.54 2.33
C LYS A 479 33.07 7.91 0.96
N LEU A 480 33.75 6.82 0.61
CA LEU A 480 33.56 6.10 -0.64
C LEU A 480 32.14 5.53 -0.75
N ARG A 481 31.60 4.94 0.33
CA ARG A 481 30.20 4.47 0.38
C ARG A 481 29.19 5.59 0.12
N ILE A 482 29.45 6.81 0.60
CA ILE A 482 28.62 7.99 0.28
C ILE A 482 28.77 8.37 -1.19
N GLY A 483 30.00 8.50 -1.69
CA GLY A 483 30.30 8.85 -3.09
C GLY A 483 29.65 7.91 -4.10
N GLU A 484 29.89 6.60 -3.95
CA GLU A 484 29.29 5.56 -4.79
C GLU A 484 27.76 5.57 -4.71
N THR A 485 27.18 5.71 -3.51
CA THR A 485 25.71 5.80 -3.36
C THR A 485 25.13 7.03 -4.07
N MET A 486 25.85 8.16 -4.04
CA MET A 486 25.47 9.38 -4.76
C MET A 486 25.61 9.23 -6.28
N ILE A 487 26.65 8.55 -6.78
CA ILE A 487 26.80 8.21 -8.21
C ILE A 487 25.61 7.36 -8.68
N GLY A 488 25.27 6.29 -7.95
CA GLY A 488 24.13 5.44 -8.28
C GLY A 488 22.77 6.16 -8.22
N ALA A 489 22.58 7.00 -7.19
CA ALA A 489 21.39 7.84 -7.05
C ALA A 489 21.25 8.85 -8.20
N ALA A 490 22.34 9.48 -8.61
CA ALA A 490 22.37 10.42 -9.73
C ALA A 490 22.13 9.72 -11.08
N ALA A 491 22.81 8.59 -11.34
CA ALA A 491 22.63 7.79 -12.56
C ALA A 491 21.18 7.30 -12.71
N GLY A 492 20.59 6.73 -11.64
CA GLY A 492 19.19 6.29 -11.64
C GLY A 492 18.20 7.44 -11.87
N THR A 493 18.44 8.59 -11.24
CA THR A 493 17.61 9.79 -11.43
C THR A 493 17.71 10.34 -12.86
N ALA A 494 18.92 10.45 -13.41
CA ALA A 494 19.14 10.95 -14.77
C ALA A 494 18.45 10.06 -15.81
N VAL A 495 18.63 8.73 -15.72
CA VAL A 495 18.01 7.78 -16.66
C VAL A 495 16.49 7.78 -16.55
N ALA A 496 15.92 7.88 -15.34
CA ALA A 496 14.46 7.99 -15.16
C ALA A 496 13.86 9.28 -15.77
N PHE A 497 14.66 10.33 -15.97
CA PHE A 497 14.23 11.59 -16.59
C PHE A 497 14.50 11.66 -18.10
N ILE A 498 15.47 10.91 -18.61
CA ILE A 498 15.94 10.96 -20.01
C ILE A 498 15.40 9.77 -20.84
N VAL A 499 15.48 8.55 -20.33
CA VAL A 499 15.20 7.32 -21.08
C VAL A 499 13.77 6.85 -20.80
N PHE A 500 12.92 6.81 -21.84
CA PHE A 500 11.48 6.46 -21.74
C PHE A 500 10.76 7.08 -20.52
N PRO A 501 10.85 8.40 -20.28
CA PRO A 501 10.50 9.00 -18.99
C PRO A 501 9.00 8.94 -18.69
N THR A 502 8.58 8.00 -17.83
CA THR A 502 7.22 7.91 -17.30
C THR A 502 6.91 9.15 -16.46
N ARG A 503 6.21 10.11 -17.07
CA ARG A 503 5.80 11.36 -16.45
C ARG A 503 4.81 11.05 -15.32
N THR A 504 5.08 11.53 -14.11
CA THR A 504 4.19 11.42 -12.94
C THR A 504 2.77 11.93 -13.23
N ARG A 505 2.65 13.03 -14.00
CA ARG A 505 1.34 13.49 -14.51
C ARG A 505 0.69 12.43 -15.39
N GLY A 506 1.36 11.93 -16.44
CA GLY A 506 0.80 10.95 -17.36
C GLY A 506 0.26 9.67 -16.70
N ALA A 507 0.91 9.18 -15.63
CA ALA A 507 0.40 8.06 -14.83
C ALA A 507 -0.91 8.42 -14.09
N LEU A 508 -0.97 9.62 -13.50
CA LEU A 508 -2.17 10.15 -12.86
C LEU A 508 -3.26 10.50 -13.87
N ASP A 509 -2.93 11.07 -15.03
CA ASP A 509 -3.83 11.35 -16.15
C ASP A 509 -4.49 10.05 -16.65
N SER A 510 -3.72 8.94 -16.74
CA SER A 510 -4.22 7.61 -17.11
C SER A 510 -5.04 6.92 -16.01
N ALA A 511 -4.84 7.26 -14.74
CA ALA A 511 -5.70 6.81 -13.64
C ALA A 511 -7.01 7.60 -13.63
N LEU A 512 -6.94 8.93 -13.78
CA LEU A 512 -8.08 9.83 -13.87
C LEU A 512 -8.96 9.51 -15.08
N ALA A 513 -8.37 9.27 -16.26
CA ALA A 513 -9.13 8.89 -17.45
C ALA A 513 -9.96 7.60 -17.23
N ARG A 514 -9.38 6.59 -16.56
CA ARG A 514 -10.10 5.35 -16.21
C ARG A 514 -11.19 5.60 -15.16
N TRP A 515 -10.95 6.48 -14.18
CA TRP A 515 -11.97 6.87 -13.19
C TRP A 515 -13.13 7.65 -13.82
N PHE A 516 -12.85 8.63 -14.67
CA PHE A 516 -13.88 9.37 -15.42
C PHE A 516 -14.65 8.47 -16.37
N GLN A 517 -13.99 7.50 -17.03
CA GLN A 517 -14.67 6.51 -17.84
C GLN A 517 -15.57 5.60 -16.99
N ALA A 518 -15.10 5.08 -15.86
CA ALA A 518 -15.93 4.26 -14.97
C ALA A 518 -17.16 5.01 -14.44
N LEU A 519 -17.03 6.31 -14.15
CA LEU A 519 -18.16 7.17 -13.77
C LEU A 519 -19.11 7.40 -14.95
N ARG A 520 -18.60 7.63 -16.17
CA ARG A 520 -19.41 7.70 -17.40
C ARG A 520 -20.18 6.39 -17.64
N ASP A 521 -19.53 5.25 -17.46
CA ASP A 521 -20.14 3.93 -17.65
C ASP A 521 -21.33 3.73 -16.69
N LEU A 522 -21.17 4.12 -15.42
CA LEU A 522 -22.25 4.07 -14.42
C LEU A 522 -23.41 5.02 -14.77
N LEU A 523 -23.12 6.28 -15.11
CA LEU A 523 -24.13 7.27 -15.49
C LEU A 523 -24.88 6.89 -16.77
N GLY A 524 -24.18 6.28 -17.74
CA GLY A 524 -24.82 5.68 -18.93
C GLY A 524 -25.75 4.53 -18.56
N ALA A 525 -25.29 3.59 -17.74
CA ALA A 525 -26.09 2.44 -17.30
C ALA A 525 -27.35 2.86 -16.53
N LEU A 526 -27.29 3.93 -15.74
CA LEU A 526 -28.46 4.53 -15.05
C LEU A 526 -29.48 5.11 -16.02
N GLY A 527 -29.03 5.75 -17.11
CA GLY A 527 -29.88 6.28 -18.17
C GLY A 527 -30.48 5.21 -19.07
N GLU A 528 -29.79 4.07 -19.20
CA GLU A 528 -30.27 2.85 -19.89
C GLU A 528 -31.26 2.02 -19.05
N GLY A 529 -31.42 2.33 -17.75
CA GLY A 529 -32.30 1.56 -16.86
C GLY A 529 -31.77 0.17 -16.49
N LYS A 530 -30.44 0.01 -16.44
CA LYS A 530 -29.79 -1.28 -16.12
C LYS A 530 -30.06 -1.76 -14.70
N SER A 531 -29.82 -3.06 -14.49
CA SER A 531 -30.10 -3.72 -13.22
C SER A 531 -29.23 -3.17 -12.07
N SER A 532 -29.78 -3.13 -10.85
CA SER A 532 -29.03 -2.71 -9.66
C SER A 532 -27.72 -3.51 -9.48
N PHE A 533 -27.68 -4.78 -9.90
CA PHE A 533 -26.47 -5.60 -9.94
C PHE A 533 -25.37 -5.02 -10.85
N GLU A 534 -25.70 -4.63 -12.08
CA GLU A 534 -24.76 -4.00 -13.02
C GLU A 534 -24.28 -2.64 -12.51
N LEU A 535 -25.18 -1.85 -11.92
CA LEU A 535 -24.86 -0.57 -11.29
C LEU A 535 -23.90 -0.75 -10.10
N MET A 536 -24.12 -1.78 -9.28
CA MET A 536 -23.26 -2.13 -8.16
C MET A 536 -21.86 -2.57 -8.63
N ALA A 537 -21.77 -3.34 -9.72
CA ALA A 537 -20.49 -3.72 -10.34
C ALA A 537 -19.74 -2.51 -10.94
N LEU A 538 -20.46 -1.58 -11.57
CA LEU A 538 -19.88 -0.34 -12.10
C LEU A 538 -19.42 0.62 -10.99
N SER A 539 -20.12 0.69 -9.85
CA SER A 539 -19.64 1.49 -8.71
C SER A 539 -18.31 0.95 -8.13
N GLN A 540 -18.16 -0.38 -8.01
CA GLN A 540 -16.90 -1.02 -7.61
C GLN A 540 -15.74 -0.77 -8.59
N LYS A 541 -16.05 -0.63 -9.89
CA LYS A 541 -15.08 -0.24 -10.94
C LYS A 541 -14.57 1.19 -10.70
N ILE A 542 -15.44 2.11 -10.27
CA ILE A 542 -15.06 3.48 -9.87
C ILE A 542 -14.16 3.43 -8.62
N ASP A 543 -14.47 2.60 -7.62
CA ASP A 543 -13.63 2.40 -6.42
C ASP A 543 -12.23 1.86 -6.75
N ALA A 544 -12.12 0.90 -7.68
CA ALA A 544 -10.84 0.41 -8.18
C ALA A 544 -10.03 1.55 -8.82
N CYS A 545 -10.67 2.34 -9.68
CA CYS A 545 -10.03 3.48 -10.33
C CYS A 545 -9.68 4.61 -9.35
N TYR A 546 -10.46 4.83 -8.29
CA TYR A 546 -10.17 5.83 -7.25
C TYR A 546 -8.89 5.45 -6.50
N ARG A 547 -8.74 4.18 -6.13
CA ARG A 547 -7.52 3.66 -5.48
C ARG A 547 -6.30 3.88 -6.38
N ASP A 548 -6.40 3.58 -7.68
CA ASP A 548 -5.35 3.90 -8.66
C ASP A 548 -5.02 5.41 -8.73
N VAL A 549 -6.03 6.29 -8.68
CA VAL A 549 -5.83 7.74 -8.61
C VAL A 549 -5.09 8.15 -7.32
N THR A 550 -5.42 7.58 -6.16
CA THR A 550 -4.68 7.88 -4.91
C THR A 550 -3.21 7.44 -4.98
N VAL A 551 -2.94 6.26 -5.56
CA VAL A 551 -1.58 5.73 -5.74
C VAL A 551 -0.79 6.60 -6.73
N ALA A 552 -1.39 6.99 -7.85
CA ALA A 552 -0.74 7.84 -8.85
C ALA A 552 -0.58 9.31 -8.40
N ALA A 553 -1.42 9.79 -7.47
CA ALA A 553 -1.31 11.14 -6.89
C ALA A 553 -0.29 11.22 -5.73
N ARG A 554 0.06 10.09 -5.09
CA ARG A 554 1.05 10.01 -4.00
C ARG A 554 2.36 10.79 -4.26
N PRO A 555 2.99 10.77 -5.45
CA PRO A 555 4.29 11.43 -5.67
C PRO A 555 4.20 12.95 -5.82
N LEU A 556 2.99 13.51 -5.91
CA LEU A 556 2.77 14.96 -5.87
C LEU A 556 2.74 15.50 -4.43
N GLY A 557 2.44 14.65 -3.45
CA GLY A 557 2.26 15.05 -2.05
C GLY A 557 3.58 15.06 -1.27
N SER A 558 3.82 16.13 -0.50
CA SER A 558 4.75 16.05 0.62
C SER A 558 4.24 15.05 1.68
N SER A 559 5.16 14.49 2.47
CA SER A 559 4.93 13.34 3.36
C SER A 559 3.61 13.40 4.14
N TRP A 560 2.69 12.50 3.79
CA TRP A 560 1.31 12.44 4.34
C TRP A 560 1.25 12.35 5.87
N SER A 561 2.31 11.86 6.51
CA SER A 561 2.43 11.70 7.97
C SER A 561 2.83 12.97 8.74
N VAL A 562 3.20 14.07 8.07
CA VAL A 562 3.84 15.24 8.73
C VAL A 562 2.98 16.51 8.69
N VAL A 563 1.98 16.60 7.80
CA VAL A 563 1.22 17.84 7.57
C VAL A 563 -0.18 17.78 8.20
N THR A 564 -0.39 18.56 9.26
CA THR A 564 -1.64 18.67 10.04
C THR A 564 -2.78 19.43 9.35
N ARG A 565 -2.55 19.97 8.14
CA ARG A 565 -3.58 20.61 7.30
C ARG A 565 -3.77 19.81 6.01
N PRO A 566 -5.00 19.59 5.51
CA PRO A 566 -5.21 18.94 4.22
C PRO A 566 -4.72 19.85 3.09
N GLY A 567 -3.52 19.55 2.55
CA GLY A 567 -2.98 20.22 1.37
C GLY A 567 -3.84 19.98 0.12
N GLN A 568 -3.59 20.77 -0.93
CA GLN A 568 -4.41 20.80 -2.16
C GLN A 568 -4.69 19.41 -2.75
N ILE A 569 -3.70 18.51 -2.72
CA ILE A 569 -3.83 17.13 -3.21
C ILE A 569 -4.80 16.30 -2.36
N ARG A 570 -4.77 16.42 -1.02
CA ARG A 570 -5.78 15.80 -0.13
C ARG A 570 -7.18 16.36 -0.40
N GLN A 571 -7.30 17.66 -0.69
CA GLN A 571 -8.58 18.28 -1.05
C GLN A 571 -9.10 17.76 -2.39
N THR A 572 -8.26 17.64 -3.42
CA THR A 572 -8.65 17.03 -4.71
C THR A 572 -9.04 15.56 -4.54
N LEU A 573 -8.28 14.77 -3.78
CA LEU A 573 -8.61 13.36 -3.50
C LEU A 573 -9.90 13.21 -2.68
N ALA A 574 -10.26 14.17 -1.82
CA ALA A 574 -11.53 14.19 -1.11
C ALA A 574 -12.72 14.50 -2.02
N ILE A 575 -12.54 15.32 -3.07
CA ILE A 575 -13.57 15.55 -4.09
C ILE A 575 -13.82 14.27 -4.90
N PHE A 576 -12.77 13.62 -5.38
CA PHE A 576 -12.90 12.32 -6.08
C PHE A 576 -13.48 11.22 -5.17
N LEU A 577 -13.16 11.22 -3.86
CA LEU A 577 -13.78 10.33 -2.88
C LEU A 577 -15.28 10.63 -2.74
N SER A 578 -15.66 11.91 -2.67
CA SER A 578 -17.07 12.32 -2.60
C SER A 578 -17.84 11.87 -3.84
N CYS A 579 -17.32 12.09 -5.06
CA CYS A 579 -17.96 11.56 -6.28
C CYS A 579 -18.12 10.03 -6.23
N THR A 580 -17.10 9.32 -5.75
CA THR A 580 -17.10 7.84 -5.66
C THR A 580 -18.09 7.33 -4.60
N TYR A 581 -18.19 8.02 -3.46
CA TYR A 581 -19.17 7.78 -2.40
C TYR A 581 -20.60 7.95 -2.89
N TRP A 582 -20.92 9.10 -3.51
CA TRP A 582 -22.26 9.36 -4.04
C TRP A 582 -22.61 8.43 -5.21
N ALA A 583 -21.64 7.99 -6.01
CA ALA A 583 -21.82 6.95 -7.02
C ALA A 583 -22.18 5.57 -6.42
N ARG A 584 -21.63 5.21 -5.24
CA ARG A 584 -22.02 3.98 -4.53
C ARG A 584 -23.39 4.10 -3.87
N ILE A 585 -23.72 5.24 -3.24
CA ILE A 585 -25.10 5.50 -2.75
C ILE A 585 -26.10 5.42 -3.91
N LEU A 586 -25.80 6.05 -5.03
CA LEU A 586 -26.63 6.06 -6.24
C LEU A 586 -26.88 4.64 -6.75
N ALA A 587 -25.84 3.80 -6.86
CA ALA A 587 -26.00 2.40 -7.26
C ALA A 587 -26.83 1.57 -6.24
N LYS A 588 -26.65 1.79 -4.94
CA LYS A 588 -27.38 1.07 -3.87
C LYS A 588 -28.84 1.51 -3.72
N SER A 589 -29.16 2.77 -4.01
CA SER A 589 -30.50 3.37 -3.85
C SER A 589 -31.26 3.59 -5.17
N TYR A 590 -30.80 2.98 -6.26
CA TYR A 590 -31.51 3.02 -7.55
C TYR A 590 -32.62 1.95 -7.60
N GLU A 591 -33.82 2.38 -7.24
CA GLU A 591 -35.08 1.75 -7.68
C GLU A 591 -35.60 2.51 -8.91
N ALA A 592 -36.12 1.80 -9.91
CA ALA A 592 -36.54 2.38 -11.20
C ALA A 592 -37.66 3.43 -11.00
N PRO A 593 -37.41 4.74 -11.19
CA PRO A 593 -38.28 5.77 -10.63
C PRO A 593 -39.40 6.19 -11.58
N ALA A 594 -40.58 6.47 -11.03
CA ALA A 594 -41.75 6.98 -11.76
C ALA A 594 -41.54 8.38 -12.42
N ALA A 595 -40.39 9.03 -12.18
CA ALA A 595 -40.07 10.39 -12.64
C ALA A 595 -38.80 10.46 -13.51
N ALA A 596 -38.60 9.46 -14.39
CA ALA A 596 -37.40 9.28 -15.22
C ALA A 596 -36.91 10.55 -15.97
N GLY A 597 -37.81 11.44 -16.41
CA GLY A 597 -37.45 12.65 -17.15
C GLY A 597 -36.53 13.63 -16.40
N THR A 598 -36.70 13.77 -15.08
CA THR A 598 -35.83 14.63 -14.26
C THR A 598 -34.48 13.97 -14.02
N LEU A 599 -34.46 12.65 -13.80
CA LEU A 599 -33.23 11.88 -13.58
C LEU A 599 -32.33 11.92 -14.83
N ASN A 600 -32.89 11.67 -16.01
CA ASN A 600 -32.16 11.69 -17.27
C ASN A 600 -31.57 13.09 -17.57
N ARG A 601 -32.23 14.17 -17.13
CA ARG A 601 -31.71 15.54 -17.24
C ARG A 601 -30.51 15.79 -16.31
N LEU A 602 -30.49 15.21 -15.11
CA LEU A 602 -29.33 15.29 -14.22
C LEU A 602 -28.16 14.47 -14.75
N ILE A 603 -28.41 13.22 -15.18
CA ILE A 603 -27.42 12.34 -15.83
C ILE A 603 -26.76 13.05 -17.02
N ALA A 604 -27.53 13.72 -17.89
CA ALA A 604 -26.99 14.47 -19.03
C ALA A 604 -26.09 15.66 -18.62
N VAL A 605 -26.37 16.32 -17.49
CA VAL A 605 -25.52 17.40 -16.96
C VAL A 605 -24.22 16.85 -16.38
N ASP A 606 -24.29 15.77 -15.59
CA ASP A 606 -23.10 15.16 -14.99
C ASP A 606 -22.18 14.53 -16.06
N LEU A 607 -22.75 13.95 -17.12
CA LEU A 607 -22.00 13.51 -18.29
C LEU A 607 -21.28 14.68 -18.99
N ALA A 608 -21.95 15.82 -19.17
CA ALA A 608 -21.33 17.02 -19.75
C ALA A 608 -20.19 17.58 -18.86
N LEU A 609 -20.34 17.54 -17.53
CA LEU A 609 -19.28 17.90 -16.59
C LEU A 609 -18.08 16.94 -16.68
N ILE A 610 -18.31 15.65 -16.94
CA ILE A 610 -17.24 14.66 -17.21
C ILE A 610 -16.55 14.94 -18.55
N ASP A 611 -17.30 15.30 -19.60
CA ASP A 611 -16.75 15.68 -20.90
C ASP A 611 -15.90 16.97 -20.82
N GLU A 612 -16.25 17.94 -19.97
CA GLU A 612 -15.42 19.13 -19.72
C GLU A 612 -14.19 18.83 -18.83
N ALA A 613 -14.35 17.97 -17.81
CA ALA A 613 -13.31 17.72 -16.81
C ALA A 613 -12.27 16.68 -17.23
N ALA A 614 -12.65 15.59 -17.91
CA ALA A 614 -11.75 14.50 -18.23
C ALA A 614 -10.57 14.91 -19.15
N PRO A 615 -10.74 15.73 -20.20
CA PRO A 615 -9.63 16.22 -21.03
C PRO A 615 -8.61 17.08 -20.28
N ARG A 616 -8.98 17.65 -19.12
CA ARG A 616 -8.12 18.50 -18.30
C ARG A 616 -7.20 17.72 -17.36
N GLY A 617 -7.48 16.43 -17.11
CA GLY A 617 -6.61 15.49 -16.39
C GLY A 617 -6.11 15.99 -15.02
N SER A 618 -4.82 15.78 -14.74
CA SER A 618 -4.19 16.09 -13.44
C SER A 618 -4.10 17.58 -13.09
N SER A 619 -4.57 18.51 -13.95
CA SER A 619 -4.60 19.94 -13.64
C SER A 619 -5.47 20.28 -12.42
N CYS A 620 -6.50 19.47 -12.11
CA CYS A 620 -7.32 19.59 -10.91
C CYS A 620 -6.54 19.45 -9.58
N PHE A 621 -5.30 18.95 -9.60
CA PHE A 621 -4.39 18.89 -8.44
C PHE A 621 -3.53 20.16 -8.25
N LEU A 622 -3.54 21.08 -9.22
CA LEU A 622 -2.75 22.33 -9.21
C LEU A 622 -3.59 23.56 -8.79
N ILE A 623 -4.91 23.41 -8.70
CA ILE A 623 -5.84 24.49 -8.40
C ILE A 623 -5.80 24.83 -6.90
N LYS A 624 -5.45 26.08 -6.58
CA LYS A 624 -5.45 26.60 -5.21
C LYS A 624 -6.87 26.87 -4.71
N ARG A 625 -7.57 25.84 -4.24
CA ARG A 625 -8.87 26.00 -3.58
C ARG A 625 -8.69 26.71 -2.23
N LYS A 626 -9.55 27.70 -1.94
CA LYS A 626 -9.76 28.19 -0.57
C LYS A 626 -10.49 27.08 0.20
N ALA A 627 -10.15 26.86 1.46
CA ALA A 627 -10.89 25.92 2.30
C ALA A 627 -12.33 26.45 2.48
N SER A 628 -13.32 25.74 1.96
CA SER A 628 -14.72 26.08 2.23
C SER A 628 -14.98 25.93 3.72
N ARG A 629 -15.71 26.87 4.32
CA ARG A 629 -16.46 26.55 5.54
C ARG A 629 -17.43 25.42 5.20
N THR A 630 -17.59 24.47 6.12
CA THR A 630 -18.68 23.49 6.05
C THR A 630 -19.98 24.26 6.27
N THR A 631 -20.67 24.60 5.18
CA THR A 631 -22.00 25.19 5.25
C THR A 631 -22.95 24.10 5.73
N GLY A 632 -23.56 24.30 6.90
CA GLY A 632 -24.54 23.37 7.47
C GLY A 632 -25.84 23.38 6.68
N ARG A 633 -25.86 22.68 5.54
CA ARG A 633 -27.10 22.24 4.87
C ARG A 633 -27.38 20.81 5.31
N HIS A 634 -28.54 20.62 5.97
CA HIS A 634 -29.19 19.31 5.95
C HIS A 634 -29.43 18.91 4.50
N LEU A 635 -29.18 17.64 4.17
CA LEU A 635 -29.36 17.06 2.84
C LEU A 635 -30.06 15.70 3.04
N PRO A 636 -31.40 15.65 2.94
CA PRO A 636 -32.17 14.51 3.43
C PRO A 636 -31.89 13.24 2.64
N LEU A 637 -31.12 12.34 3.24
CA LEU A 637 -30.73 11.06 2.65
C LEU A 637 -31.90 10.08 2.45
N SER A 638 -33.08 10.37 3.00
CA SER A 638 -34.19 9.42 3.15
C SER A 638 -35.08 9.26 1.91
N ARG A 639 -35.29 10.31 1.10
CA ARG A 639 -36.27 10.34 0.00
C ARG A 639 -35.69 10.51 -1.40
N GLU A 640 -34.46 10.98 -1.53
CA GLU A 640 -33.90 11.35 -2.84
C GLU A 640 -32.68 10.53 -3.26
N GLY A 641 -32.32 9.42 -2.58
CA GLY A 641 -31.09 8.63 -2.76
C GLY A 641 -30.38 8.73 -4.13
N ALA A 642 -31.02 8.28 -5.21
CA ALA A 642 -30.47 8.38 -6.57
C ALA A 642 -30.38 9.83 -7.13
N ARG A 643 -31.40 10.67 -6.89
CA ARG A 643 -31.40 12.08 -7.32
C ARG A 643 -30.36 12.90 -6.55
N LEU A 644 -30.31 12.78 -5.23
CA LEU A 644 -29.32 13.38 -4.35
C LEU A 644 -27.90 12.87 -4.69
N GLY A 645 -27.76 11.58 -4.99
CA GLY A 645 -26.53 10.99 -5.50
C GLY A 645 -26.02 11.71 -6.75
N LEU A 646 -26.87 11.92 -7.75
CA LEU A 646 -26.54 12.72 -8.95
C LEU A 646 -26.23 14.18 -8.61
N GLU A 647 -27.12 14.88 -7.87
CA GLU A 647 -26.90 16.29 -7.51
C GLU A 647 -25.59 16.51 -6.72
N MET A 648 -25.15 15.53 -5.92
CA MET A 648 -23.88 15.55 -5.21
C MET A 648 -22.68 15.08 -6.04
N ILE A 649 -22.86 14.19 -7.02
CA ILE A 649 -21.84 13.89 -8.05
C ILE A 649 -21.55 15.16 -8.84
N GLY A 650 -22.58 15.80 -9.41
CA GLY A 650 -22.46 17.08 -10.13
C GLY A 650 -21.81 18.17 -9.29
N SER A 651 -22.29 18.40 -8.06
CA SER A 651 -21.70 19.42 -7.17
C SER A 651 -20.26 19.09 -6.74
N ALA A 652 -19.84 17.82 -6.75
CA ALA A 652 -18.44 17.45 -6.54
C ALA A 652 -17.59 17.61 -7.81
N LEU A 653 -18.12 17.27 -8.99
CA LEU A 653 -17.47 17.51 -10.28
C LEU A 653 -17.20 19.01 -10.51
N GLU A 654 -18.16 19.89 -10.23
CA GLU A 654 -18.00 21.35 -10.25
C GLU A 654 -16.81 21.82 -9.38
N ARG A 655 -16.60 21.19 -8.21
CA ARG A 655 -15.49 21.53 -7.30
C ARG A 655 -14.12 21.10 -7.82
N LEU A 656 -14.04 20.21 -8.83
CA LEU A 656 -12.77 19.90 -9.49
C LEU A 656 -12.22 21.13 -10.22
N TYR A 657 -13.09 21.87 -10.92
CA TYR A 657 -12.77 23.05 -11.72
C TYR A 657 -13.71 24.23 -11.40
N PRO A 658 -13.56 24.87 -10.22
CA PRO A 658 -14.41 26.00 -9.85
C PRO A 658 -14.23 27.15 -10.85
N GLN A 659 -15.35 27.63 -11.39
CA GLN A 659 -15.39 28.80 -12.27
C GLN A 659 -14.91 30.06 -11.51
N ALA A 660 -14.26 30.98 -12.22
CA ALA A 660 -13.46 32.05 -11.59
C ALA A 660 -14.27 33.06 -10.76
N ASP A 661 -15.50 33.37 -11.18
CA ASP A 661 -16.23 34.57 -10.72
C ASP A 661 -17.61 34.30 -10.08
N VAL A 662 -17.94 33.05 -9.75
CA VAL A 662 -19.16 32.73 -8.98
C VAL A 662 -18.85 32.65 -7.48
N LEU A 663 -19.07 33.76 -6.77
CA LEU A 663 -19.12 33.77 -5.31
C LEU A 663 -20.27 32.86 -4.83
N PRO A 664 -20.06 31.96 -3.85
CA PRO A 664 -21.14 31.16 -3.31
C PRO A 664 -22.18 32.05 -2.62
N PHE A 665 -23.43 31.89 -3.03
CA PHE A 665 -24.55 32.81 -2.79
C PHE A 665 -24.89 33.02 -1.30
N ALA A 666 -25.59 34.12 -1.04
CA ALA A 666 -26.11 34.46 0.29
C ALA A 666 -27.15 33.44 0.79
N ALA A 667 -27.35 33.38 2.11
CA ALA A 667 -28.31 32.46 2.71
C ALA A 667 -29.76 32.95 2.51
N GLY A 668 -30.60 32.10 1.90
CA GLY A 668 -32.05 32.31 1.83
C GLY A 668 -32.74 31.64 0.64
N GLU A 669 -32.09 31.61 -0.52
CA GLU A 669 -32.76 31.20 -1.76
C GLU A 669 -32.66 29.70 -2.07
N ALA A 670 -33.76 29.14 -2.58
CA ALA A 670 -33.80 27.81 -3.20
C ALA A 670 -33.03 27.80 -4.53
N ILE A 671 -32.73 26.61 -5.06
CA ILE A 671 -31.88 26.45 -6.26
C ILE A 671 -32.64 26.80 -7.55
N ALA A 672 -32.87 28.10 -7.77
CA ALA A 672 -33.23 28.66 -9.06
C ALA A 672 -31.98 28.66 -9.96
N ARG A 673 -31.70 27.53 -10.64
CA ARG A 673 -30.66 27.49 -11.69
C ARG A 673 -30.95 28.60 -12.71
N SER A 674 -29.92 29.35 -13.09
CA SER A 674 -30.04 30.59 -13.86
C SER A 674 -30.80 30.41 -15.18
N LYS A 675 -31.92 31.14 -15.34
CA LYS A 675 -32.52 31.37 -16.65
C LYS A 675 -31.64 32.33 -17.46
N GLN A 676 -30.99 31.84 -18.52
CA GLN A 676 -30.50 32.65 -19.64
C GLN A 676 -30.10 31.74 -20.81
N GLY A 677 -30.40 32.18 -22.04
CA GLY A 677 -30.04 31.48 -23.29
C GLY A 677 -30.91 30.28 -23.60
#